data_AF-A0A8H5CZU5-F1
#
_entry.id   AF-A0A8H5CZU5-F1
#
_cell.length_a   1.000
_cell.length_b   1.000
_cell.length_c   1.000
_cell.angle_alpha   90.00
_cell.angle_beta   90.00
_cell.angle_gamma   90.00
#
_symmetry.space_group_name_H-M   'P 1'
#
loop_
_entity.id
_entity.type
_entity.pdbx_description
1 polymer ?
#
loop_
_entity_poly.entity_id
_entity_poly.type
_entity_poly.pdbx_seq_one_letter_code
_entity_poly.pdbx_strand_id
1 'polypeptide(L)'
;MAPNNSKLLAALLHFVLLYFVPLSSLSLVSAAQKCGLKPPNSASSAAASPAAAHPGSGPYNNGSTGCSRNGAMIEAVLTGWYPGWLAPSIPPSSLSWDKWTHLTYSFALTGLDSSTVILNSDDQQVLPTFVEQAHTHGVRALVSIGGWTGSMYYSSAVATAENRTAFVGAVTSLVKQYNLDGIDFDWEYPNKQGIGCNIISPADSANFLQFLQELRQDPVGAKLYLSAAVGISPFMGPDGTPMTDVSAFAEVLDHIGIMSYDIWGPWSSGIGPNAPLDDSCAPTPAGSAVSAVAAWTGAKFPANQIALGVAAYGHSFRLANQTDFSLYAPFASYSNPLVPSSDGNGGVDACGNPATGGGGTDDFDFSQMITAGFLNSNGTPASGITYYYDNCSQTPFVYDPDSGVVISYDDTTSFAAKGQFIKDNGLRGFAMWEVAGDEHDILLDSISQAMNIEATPQPRYRNFVGLHSHTSQVNAVRVDFSNGTSLVLVDTPGFDDTEKSDREILKIVANWLREVRQYQDSNRNKLEISGILYLHRITDNRMGGTPLKNLRLFRKLCGDDFLNRVCFTTTMWAESENDQWENAFQKRQAELEATFWAPMIAQGACTRRFRGTQISALEILQEVIATAADRKRHQILEIQKELVDLSKRLPATRAGKELHGIIEEMVVKQTDLLGRLQSEMNQTSDPQVLRELITELNDLRREREKALKDMRRLDLWATGMEDELWAEQVVALYEEIQSIAVDTNFIQPNIRFL
;
A
#
# COMPACT_ATOMS: atom_id res chain seq x y z
N MET A 1 -58.82 16.44 -37.95
CA MET A 1 -59.47 15.87 -36.75
C MET A 1 -59.02 16.68 -35.55
N ALA A 2 -59.93 16.97 -34.64
CA ALA A 2 -59.71 17.62 -33.36
C ALA A 2 -60.70 17.01 -32.35
N PRO A 3 -60.56 17.19 -31.03
CA PRO A 3 -59.34 17.37 -30.24
C PRO A 3 -59.32 16.42 -29.02
N ASN A 4 -58.34 16.55 -28.12
CA ASN A 4 -58.71 17.01 -26.76
C ASN A 4 -57.51 17.57 -25.99
N ASN A 5 -57.77 18.66 -25.29
CA ASN A 5 -56.81 19.49 -24.56
C ASN A 5 -57.28 19.63 -23.10
N SER A 6 -56.32 19.96 -22.22
CA SER A 6 -56.49 20.79 -21.01
C SER A 6 -57.34 20.31 -19.83
N LYS A 7 -56.72 20.38 -18.63
CA LYS A 7 -57.16 21.03 -17.36
C LYS A 7 -56.26 20.54 -16.20
N LEU A 8 -55.93 21.31 -15.16
CA LEU A 8 -55.81 22.76 -14.96
C LEU A 8 -54.96 23.00 -13.68
N LEU A 9 -54.46 24.22 -13.47
CA LEU A 9 -53.74 24.66 -12.25
C LEU A 9 -54.61 24.74 -10.97
N ALA A 10 -53.92 24.98 -9.83
CA ALA A 10 -54.36 25.61 -8.58
C ALA A 10 -54.86 24.65 -7.45
N ALA A 11 -54.64 24.92 -6.14
CA ALA A 11 -53.79 25.91 -5.45
C ALA A 11 -53.64 25.56 -3.95
N LEU A 12 -52.69 26.24 -3.29
CA LEU A 12 -52.46 26.30 -1.82
C LEU A 12 -53.73 26.42 -0.96
N LEU A 13 -53.72 25.77 0.22
CA LEU A 13 -54.19 26.37 1.48
C LEU A 13 -53.68 25.61 2.73
N HIS A 14 -53.16 26.34 3.71
CA HIS A 14 -52.81 25.85 5.05
C HIS A 14 -54.07 25.55 5.88
N PHE A 15 -53.98 24.65 6.86
CA PHE A 15 -54.51 24.93 8.21
C PHE A 15 -53.79 24.12 9.30
N VAL A 16 -53.46 24.79 10.40
CA VAL A 16 -52.87 24.23 11.63
C VAL A 16 -53.97 24.12 12.70
N LEU A 17 -53.96 23.08 13.52
CA LEU A 17 -54.58 23.12 14.85
C LEU A 17 -53.99 22.05 15.81
N LEU A 18 -53.51 22.52 16.96
CA LEU A 18 -52.99 21.74 18.10
C LEU A 18 -54.13 21.32 19.06
N TYR A 19 -53.96 20.23 19.83
CA TYR A 19 -54.40 20.18 21.25
C TYR A 19 -53.71 19.05 22.08
N PHE A 20 -53.42 19.33 23.36
CA PHE A 20 -52.90 18.42 24.41
C PHE A 20 -54.08 17.79 25.22
N VAL A 21 -54.00 16.85 26.19
CA VAL A 21 -52.98 16.17 27.07
C VAL A 21 -53.60 14.76 27.46
N PRO A 22 -53.21 13.94 28.48
CA PRO A 22 -51.98 13.74 29.30
C PRO A 22 -51.55 12.24 29.52
N LEU A 23 -50.52 12.07 30.39
CA LEU A 23 -49.86 10.84 30.88
C LEU A 23 -50.75 9.77 31.57
N SER A 24 -50.31 8.50 31.60
CA SER A 24 -49.76 7.84 32.84
C SER A 24 -49.48 6.31 32.73
N SER A 25 -48.27 5.85 33.16
CA SER A 25 -47.92 4.54 33.79
C SER A 25 -48.22 3.18 33.07
N LEU A 26 -47.50 2.04 33.18
CA LEU A 26 -46.63 1.44 34.23
C LEU A 26 -45.49 0.53 33.66
N SER A 27 -44.41 0.40 34.45
CA SER A 27 -43.62 -0.82 34.79
C SER A 27 -42.99 -1.82 33.78
N LEU A 28 -41.63 -1.83 33.79
CA LEU A 28 -40.73 -2.97 34.12
C LEU A 28 -41.12 -4.44 33.79
N VAL A 29 -40.31 -5.11 32.95
CA VAL A 29 -39.81 -6.50 33.13
C VAL A 29 -38.34 -6.60 32.62
N SER A 30 -37.58 -7.56 33.14
CA SER A 30 -36.11 -7.69 33.11
C SER A 30 -35.49 -8.54 31.99
N ALA A 31 -34.26 -8.15 31.60
CA ALA A 31 -33.05 -8.96 31.37
C ALA A 31 -33.10 -10.37 30.75
N ALA A 32 -32.20 -10.61 29.78
CA ALA A 32 -31.56 -11.90 29.51
C ALA A 32 -30.04 -11.71 29.27
N GLN A 33 -29.22 -12.72 29.59
CA GLN A 33 -27.77 -12.64 29.65
C GLN A 33 -27.04 -13.36 28.50
N LYS A 34 -25.92 -12.76 28.08
CA LYS A 34 -24.61 -13.36 27.75
C LYS A 34 -24.53 -14.87 27.47
N CYS A 35 -23.89 -15.21 26.35
CA CYS A 35 -22.95 -16.34 26.27
C CYS A 35 -21.59 -15.83 25.76
N GLY A 36 -20.54 -16.02 26.54
CA GLY A 36 -19.14 -15.83 26.15
C GLY A 36 -18.34 -17.02 26.68
N LEU A 37 -17.51 -17.63 25.85
CA LEU A 37 -16.78 -18.85 26.19
C LEU A 37 -15.54 -18.55 27.05
N LYS A 38 -15.14 -19.54 27.84
CA LYS A 38 -14.13 -19.44 28.90
C LYS A 38 -13.06 -20.52 28.68
N PRO A 39 -11.75 -20.22 28.80
CA PRO A 39 -10.70 -21.23 28.68
C PRO A 39 -10.68 -22.19 29.88
N PRO A 40 -10.26 -23.45 29.70
CA PRO A 40 -10.18 -24.44 30.77
C PRO A 40 -8.96 -24.23 31.68
N ASN A 41 -9.13 -24.55 32.97
CA ASN A 41 -8.08 -24.45 33.97
C ASN A 41 -7.06 -25.60 33.88
N SER A 42 -5.82 -25.28 34.29
CA SER A 42 -4.78 -26.24 34.65
C SER A 42 -5.17 -27.14 35.84
N ALA A 43 -4.63 -28.35 35.85
CA ALA A 43 -4.70 -29.28 36.99
C ALA A 43 -3.28 -29.68 37.43
N SER A 44 -3.08 -29.75 38.75
CA SER A 44 -1.79 -29.95 39.41
C SER A 44 -1.42 -31.42 39.64
N SER A 45 -0.11 -31.72 39.64
CA SER A 45 0.47 -32.81 40.43
C SER A 45 1.77 -32.33 41.10
N ALA A 46 2.16 -32.94 42.23
CA ALA A 46 3.13 -32.37 43.16
C ALA A 46 4.19 -33.37 43.66
N ALA A 47 5.29 -32.80 44.19
CA ALA A 47 6.34 -33.42 45.02
C ALA A 47 7.33 -34.37 44.28
N ALA A 48 8.61 -34.51 44.68
CA ALA A 48 9.33 -33.98 45.85
C ALA A 48 10.85 -33.76 45.56
N SER A 49 11.53 -32.98 46.41
CA SER A 49 13.02 -32.93 46.49
C SER A 49 13.57 -33.89 47.56
N PRO A 50 14.89 -34.12 47.59
CA PRO A 50 15.66 -33.62 48.75
C PRO A 50 17.00 -32.94 48.38
N ALA A 51 17.66 -32.32 49.37
CA ALA A 51 18.76 -31.37 49.19
C ALA A 51 20.03 -31.67 50.04
N ALA A 52 21.16 -31.05 49.66
CA ALA A 52 22.39 -30.83 50.46
C ALA A 52 23.31 -29.82 49.70
N ALA A 53 24.18 -28.97 50.28
CA ALA A 53 24.32 -28.38 51.63
C ALA A 53 25.21 -27.10 51.56
N HIS A 54 25.17 -26.23 52.59
CA HIS A 54 25.86 -24.92 52.77
C HIS A 54 27.38 -25.02 53.14
N PRO A 55 28.19 -23.94 53.44
CA PRO A 55 27.92 -22.49 53.75
C PRO A 55 28.88 -21.45 53.05
N GLY A 56 28.84 -20.11 53.29
CA GLY A 56 27.93 -19.21 54.04
C GLY A 56 28.44 -17.74 54.22
N SER A 57 27.64 -16.88 54.90
CA SER A 57 27.88 -15.48 55.39
C SER A 57 28.24 -14.37 54.36
N GLY A 58 27.73 -13.11 54.36
CA GLY A 58 26.85 -12.30 55.25
C GLY A 58 27.38 -10.84 55.32
N PRO A 59 26.62 -9.75 55.65
CA PRO A 59 25.23 -9.64 56.14
C PRO A 59 24.31 -8.71 55.29
N TYR A 60 23.08 -8.49 55.79
CA TYR A 60 21.99 -7.70 55.18
C TYR A 60 22.11 -6.18 55.35
N ASN A 61 21.49 -5.41 54.43
CA ASN A 61 20.46 -4.44 54.84
C ASN A 61 19.40 -4.18 53.75
N ASN A 62 18.22 -3.69 54.15
CA ASN A 62 16.95 -3.83 53.41
C ASN A 62 16.47 -2.51 52.77
N GLY A 63 15.84 -2.55 51.58
CA GLY A 63 15.39 -1.33 50.88
C GLY A 63 14.62 -1.54 49.57
N SER A 64 13.30 -1.72 49.67
CA SER A 64 12.25 -1.45 48.66
C SER A 64 12.49 -1.81 47.17
N THR A 65 11.78 -2.86 46.76
CA THR A 65 11.34 -3.21 45.40
C THR A 65 11.26 -2.08 44.36
N GLY A 66 11.98 -2.26 43.25
CA GLY A 66 11.80 -1.54 41.98
C GLY A 66 12.36 -2.36 40.83
N CYS A 67 11.61 -3.35 40.33
CA CYS A 67 12.06 -4.20 39.23
C CYS A 67 12.09 -3.41 37.90
N SER A 68 13.28 -2.96 37.51
CA SER A 68 13.55 -2.37 36.21
C SER A 68 13.24 -3.35 35.08
N ARG A 69 12.14 -3.14 34.35
CA ARG A 69 11.89 -3.82 33.07
C ARG A 69 12.66 -3.12 31.94
N ASN A 70 13.98 -3.28 31.92
CA ASN A 70 14.76 -3.09 30.69
C ASN A 70 14.88 -4.45 30.00
N GLY A 71 13.78 -4.93 29.42
CA GLY A 71 13.86 -5.88 28.31
C GLY A 71 14.08 -5.07 27.04
N ALA A 72 15.14 -5.37 26.29
CA ALA A 72 15.30 -4.80 24.96
C ALA A 72 14.09 -5.24 24.12
N MET A 73 13.38 -4.27 23.53
CA MET A 73 12.34 -4.58 22.55
C MET A 73 13.02 -5.28 21.37
N ILE A 74 12.65 -6.53 21.11
CA ILE A 74 13.09 -7.22 19.90
C ILE A 74 12.35 -6.57 18.74
N GLU A 75 13.10 -5.85 17.90
CA GLU A 75 12.58 -5.20 16.71
C GLU A 75 12.03 -6.24 15.74
N ALA A 76 10.78 -6.06 15.31
CA ALA A 76 10.11 -6.97 14.40
C ALA A 76 10.77 -6.99 13.02
N VAL A 77 10.67 -8.11 12.31
CA VAL A 77 11.14 -8.26 10.93
C VAL A 77 9.95 -8.21 10.01
N LEU A 78 9.74 -7.05 9.39
CA LEU A 78 8.86 -6.87 8.24
C LEU A 78 9.77 -6.94 7.01
N THR A 79 9.68 -8.03 6.25
CA THR A 79 10.51 -8.28 5.07
C THR A 79 9.69 -8.83 3.91
N GLY A 80 10.19 -8.69 2.70
CA GLY A 80 9.60 -9.27 1.51
C GLY A 80 10.59 -9.32 0.37
N TRP A 81 10.28 -10.14 -0.63
CA TRP A 81 11.09 -10.24 -1.84
C TRP A 81 10.56 -9.31 -2.91
N TYR A 82 11.47 -8.54 -3.50
CA TYR A 82 11.23 -7.66 -4.64
C TYR A 82 11.95 -8.25 -5.85
N PRO A 83 11.23 -8.71 -6.89
CA PRO A 83 11.88 -9.27 -8.05
C PRO A 83 12.39 -8.20 -9.01
N GLY A 84 13.65 -8.32 -9.39
CA GLY A 84 14.33 -7.40 -10.30
C GLY A 84 13.66 -7.20 -11.65
N TRP A 85 13.05 -8.26 -12.18
CA TRP A 85 12.37 -8.26 -13.47
C TRP A 85 11.11 -7.39 -13.52
N LEU A 86 10.55 -7.00 -12.37
CA LEU A 86 9.40 -6.09 -12.31
C LEU A 86 9.79 -4.61 -12.32
N ALA A 87 11.07 -4.27 -12.15
CA ALA A 87 11.55 -2.89 -12.16
C ALA A 87 11.11 -1.99 -13.35
N PRO A 88 10.91 -2.51 -14.58
CA PRO A 88 10.36 -1.70 -15.67
C PRO A 88 8.91 -1.22 -15.45
N SER A 89 8.13 -1.96 -14.67
CA SER A 89 6.71 -1.66 -14.38
C SER A 89 6.52 -1.07 -12.99
N ILE A 90 7.27 -1.59 -12.00
CA ILE A 90 7.22 -1.24 -10.58
C ILE A 90 8.68 -0.97 -10.16
N PRO A 91 9.23 0.23 -10.44
CA PRO A 91 10.62 0.54 -10.15
C PRO A 91 10.87 0.59 -8.64
N PRO A 92 12.12 0.40 -8.15
CA PRO A 92 12.40 0.44 -6.71
C PRO A 92 11.93 1.72 -6.01
N SER A 93 11.87 2.86 -6.72
CA SER A 93 11.37 4.14 -6.20
C SER A 93 9.85 4.23 -5.98
N SER A 94 9.06 3.23 -6.42
CA SER A 94 7.61 3.17 -6.15
C SER A 94 7.22 2.28 -4.97
N LEU A 95 8.19 1.59 -4.35
CA LEU A 95 7.93 0.74 -3.17
C LEU A 95 7.68 1.60 -1.92
N SER A 96 6.78 1.15 -1.05
CA SER A 96 6.49 1.78 0.24
C SER A 96 7.55 1.48 1.30
N TRP A 97 8.80 1.91 1.06
CA TRP A 97 9.98 1.60 1.90
C TRP A 97 9.76 1.80 3.40
N ASP A 98 9.12 2.89 3.82
CA ASP A 98 8.87 3.21 5.24
C ASP A 98 7.99 2.16 5.99
N LYS A 99 7.34 1.23 5.27
CA LYS A 99 6.58 0.12 5.84
C LYS A 99 7.42 -1.14 6.10
N TRP A 100 8.66 -1.16 5.64
CA TRP A 100 9.56 -2.32 5.69
C TRP A 100 10.72 -2.10 6.67
N THR A 101 11.29 -3.20 7.17
CA THR A 101 12.52 -3.16 8.00
C THR A 101 13.72 -3.72 7.24
N HIS A 102 13.44 -4.67 6.34
CA HIS A 102 14.35 -5.29 5.41
C HIS A 102 13.59 -5.41 4.09
N LEU A 103 14.27 -5.28 2.95
CA LEU A 103 13.74 -5.76 1.67
C LEU A 103 14.83 -6.54 0.96
N THR A 104 14.40 -7.64 0.32
CA THR A 104 15.29 -8.61 -0.30
C THR A 104 15.12 -8.56 -1.81
N TYR A 105 16.20 -8.28 -2.53
CA TYR A 105 16.20 -8.31 -3.98
C TYR A 105 16.27 -9.75 -4.51
N SER A 106 15.36 -10.11 -5.42
CA SER A 106 15.26 -11.43 -6.04
C SER A 106 15.64 -11.38 -7.52
N PHE A 107 16.56 -12.19 -8.04
CA PHE A 107 17.44 -13.16 -7.36
C PHE A 107 18.86 -13.11 -7.92
N ALA A 108 19.84 -13.37 -7.06
CA ALA A 108 21.15 -13.83 -7.51
C ALA A 108 21.17 -15.37 -7.60
N LEU A 109 21.83 -15.93 -8.61
CA LEU A 109 21.81 -17.37 -8.89
C LEU A 109 23.12 -18.04 -8.47
N THR A 110 23.03 -19.30 -8.05
CA THR A 110 24.23 -20.14 -7.85
C THR A 110 24.86 -20.50 -9.19
N GLY A 111 26.19 -20.47 -9.28
CA GLY A 111 26.92 -20.90 -10.48
C GLY A 111 27.43 -22.34 -10.40
N LEU A 112 27.77 -22.91 -11.56
CA LEU A 112 28.47 -24.20 -11.67
C LEU A 112 29.83 -24.20 -10.96
N ASP A 113 30.47 -23.04 -10.83
CA ASP A 113 31.69 -22.82 -10.06
C ASP A 113 31.32 -22.21 -8.70
N SER A 114 31.73 -22.85 -7.61
CA SER A 114 31.51 -22.40 -6.24
C SER A 114 32.04 -21.00 -5.93
N SER A 115 32.98 -20.47 -6.74
CA SER A 115 33.48 -19.09 -6.63
C SER A 115 32.58 -18.04 -7.28
N THR A 116 31.41 -18.42 -7.81
CA THR A 116 30.52 -17.52 -8.56
C THR A 116 29.12 -17.42 -7.97
N VAL A 117 28.64 -16.17 -7.87
CA VAL A 117 27.23 -15.80 -7.68
C VAL A 117 26.86 -14.91 -8.87
N ILE A 118 25.76 -15.22 -9.54
CA ILE A 118 25.42 -14.66 -10.85
C ILE A 118 24.24 -13.70 -10.71
N LEU A 119 24.41 -12.46 -11.19
CA LEU A 119 23.32 -11.54 -11.50
C LEU A 119 23.26 -11.36 -13.02
N ASN A 120 22.07 -11.34 -13.61
CA ASN A 120 21.93 -11.04 -15.04
C ASN A 120 22.23 -9.55 -15.34
N SER A 121 22.28 -9.17 -16.61
CA SER A 121 22.63 -7.80 -17.02
C SER A 121 21.68 -6.73 -16.48
N ASP A 122 20.43 -7.09 -16.23
CA ASP A 122 19.36 -6.17 -15.92
C ASP A 122 19.33 -5.96 -14.39
N ASP A 123 19.51 -7.04 -13.64
CA ASP A 123 19.71 -6.99 -12.19
C ASP A 123 20.95 -6.19 -11.79
N GLN A 124 22.05 -6.28 -12.55
CA GLN A 124 23.25 -5.46 -12.31
C GLN A 124 22.98 -3.95 -12.48
N GLN A 125 21.93 -3.56 -13.20
CA GLN A 125 21.52 -2.16 -13.38
C GLN A 125 20.48 -1.72 -12.35
N VAL A 126 19.54 -2.59 -11.97
CA VAL A 126 18.46 -2.28 -11.01
C VAL A 126 18.96 -2.35 -9.56
N LEU A 127 19.75 -3.36 -9.19
CA LEU A 127 20.19 -3.61 -7.81
C LEU A 127 20.86 -2.38 -7.15
N PRO A 128 21.77 -1.61 -7.80
CA PRO A 128 22.31 -0.39 -7.21
C PRO A 128 21.24 0.63 -6.82
N THR A 129 20.18 0.77 -7.63
CA THR A 129 19.06 1.68 -7.36
C THR A 129 18.21 1.17 -6.20
N PHE A 130 17.93 -0.13 -6.16
CA PHE A 130 17.23 -0.77 -5.04
C PHE A 130 17.96 -0.56 -3.72
N VAL A 131 19.28 -0.78 -3.70
CA VAL A 131 20.12 -0.58 -2.51
C VAL A 131 20.21 0.90 -2.11
N GLU A 132 20.25 1.84 -3.07
CA GLU A 132 20.19 3.27 -2.78
C GLU A 132 18.86 3.64 -2.09
N GLN A 133 17.72 3.20 -2.63
CA GLN A 133 16.40 3.48 -2.04
C GLN A 133 16.23 2.86 -0.65
N ALA A 134 16.71 1.63 -0.44
CA ALA A 134 16.70 0.99 0.87
C ALA A 134 17.42 1.85 1.93
N HIS A 135 18.66 2.25 1.65
CA HIS A 135 19.46 3.04 2.59
C HIS A 135 18.91 4.46 2.81
N THR A 136 18.32 5.12 1.80
CA THR A 136 17.75 6.47 1.99
C THR A 136 16.48 6.47 2.85
N HIS A 137 15.82 5.32 2.98
CA HIS A 137 14.68 5.09 3.86
C HIS A 137 15.04 4.35 5.17
N GLY A 138 16.30 3.94 5.35
CA GLY A 138 16.76 3.23 6.56
C GLY A 138 16.34 1.76 6.62
N VAL A 139 15.90 1.19 5.50
CA VAL A 139 15.57 -0.23 5.32
C VAL A 139 16.84 -1.01 5.01
N ARG A 140 16.99 -2.21 5.56
CA ARG A 140 18.16 -3.05 5.23
C ARG A 140 18.04 -3.64 3.83
N ALA A 141 19.07 -3.44 3.02
CA ALA A 141 19.16 -3.99 1.66
C ALA A 141 19.75 -5.39 1.66
N LEU A 142 18.94 -6.40 1.32
CA LEU A 142 19.36 -7.78 1.15
C LEU A 142 19.34 -8.17 -0.34
N VAL A 143 20.11 -9.20 -0.71
CA VAL A 143 19.91 -9.97 -1.95
C VAL A 143 19.62 -11.41 -1.56
N SER A 144 18.61 -12.03 -2.16
CA SER A 144 18.39 -13.47 -2.05
C SER A 144 19.22 -14.20 -3.09
N ILE A 145 19.95 -15.22 -2.64
CA ILE A 145 20.67 -16.14 -3.50
C ILE A 145 19.85 -17.42 -3.63
N GLY A 146 19.49 -17.81 -4.85
CA GLY A 146 18.77 -19.04 -5.15
C GLY A 146 17.36 -18.82 -5.68
N GLY A 147 16.35 -19.18 -4.89
CA GLY A 147 14.97 -19.39 -5.33
C GLY A 147 14.79 -20.69 -6.12
N TRP A 148 13.55 -20.96 -6.50
CA TRP A 148 13.11 -22.21 -7.15
C TRP A 148 14.00 -22.64 -8.33
N THR A 149 14.33 -21.69 -9.22
CA THR A 149 15.16 -21.91 -10.41
C THR A 149 16.66 -21.75 -10.13
N GLY A 150 17.06 -20.87 -9.21
CA GLY A 150 18.48 -20.56 -8.93
C GLY A 150 19.18 -21.51 -7.96
N SER A 151 18.44 -22.45 -7.36
CA SER A 151 18.94 -23.39 -6.35
C SER A 151 19.77 -24.56 -6.89
N MET A 152 19.89 -24.73 -8.21
CA MET A 152 20.46 -25.93 -8.86
C MET A 152 21.85 -26.35 -8.35
N TYR A 153 22.73 -25.40 -8.02
CA TYR A 153 24.14 -25.65 -7.71
C TYR A 153 24.53 -25.42 -6.24
N TYR A 154 23.57 -25.15 -5.35
CA TYR A 154 23.84 -24.95 -3.92
C TYR A 154 24.59 -26.12 -3.28
N SER A 155 24.14 -27.36 -3.50
CA SER A 155 24.76 -28.57 -2.95
C SER A 155 26.26 -28.65 -3.31
N SER A 156 26.59 -28.43 -4.58
CA SER A 156 27.98 -28.36 -5.05
C SER A 156 28.75 -27.17 -4.47
N ALA A 157 28.13 -26.00 -4.30
CA ALA A 157 28.77 -24.80 -3.77
C ALA A 157 29.20 -24.96 -2.29
N VAL A 158 28.51 -25.79 -1.50
CA VAL A 158 28.87 -26.06 -0.10
C VAL A 158 29.54 -27.43 0.15
N ALA A 159 29.67 -28.28 -0.86
CA ALA A 159 30.01 -29.70 -0.74
C ALA A 159 31.32 -30.01 0.01
N THR A 160 32.37 -29.20 -0.21
CA THR A 160 33.70 -29.38 0.39
C THR A 160 34.14 -28.11 1.11
N ALA A 161 35.19 -28.20 1.94
CA ALA A 161 35.75 -27.03 2.61
C ALA A 161 36.24 -25.98 1.59
N GLU A 162 36.91 -26.41 0.52
CA GLU A 162 37.42 -25.54 -0.54
C GLU A 162 36.29 -24.80 -1.26
N ASN A 163 35.20 -25.50 -1.57
CA ASN A 163 34.03 -24.91 -2.23
C ASN A 163 33.33 -23.90 -1.31
N ARG A 164 33.20 -24.18 -0.01
CA ARG A 164 32.65 -23.22 0.96
C ARG A 164 33.51 -21.97 1.08
N THR A 165 34.83 -22.10 1.19
CA THR A 165 35.73 -20.94 1.23
C THR A 165 35.60 -20.10 -0.05
N ALA A 166 35.49 -20.76 -1.22
CA ALA A 166 35.26 -20.07 -2.49
C ALA A 166 33.90 -19.34 -2.51
N PHE A 167 32.84 -19.96 -2.00
CA PHE A 167 31.50 -19.40 -1.97
C PHE A 167 31.36 -18.26 -0.95
N VAL A 168 32.03 -18.34 0.22
CA VAL A 168 32.19 -17.21 1.15
C VAL A 168 32.90 -16.04 0.47
N GLY A 169 33.93 -16.33 -0.34
CA GLY A 169 34.60 -15.33 -1.18
C GLY A 169 33.67 -14.67 -2.19
N ALA A 170 32.80 -15.44 -2.86
CA ALA A 170 31.82 -14.96 -3.82
C ALA A 170 30.76 -14.05 -3.16
N VAL A 171 30.12 -14.55 -2.08
CA VAL A 171 29.08 -13.84 -1.33
C VAL A 171 29.62 -12.53 -0.74
N THR A 172 30.80 -12.57 -0.09
CA THR A 172 31.39 -11.34 0.48
C THR A 172 31.93 -10.38 -0.57
N SER A 173 32.13 -10.82 -1.83
CA SER A 173 32.47 -9.94 -2.95
C SER A 173 31.22 -9.25 -3.50
N LEU A 174 30.11 -9.98 -3.67
CA LEU A 174 28.81 -9.42 -4.05
C LEU A 174 28.37 -8.31 -3.09
N VAL A 175 28.43 -8.61 -1.79
CA VAL A 175 28.12 -7.67 -0.69
C VAL A 175 28.94 -6.38 -0.78
N LYS A 176 30.27 -6.48 -1.03
CA LYS A 176 31.15 -5.31 -1.17
C LYS A 176 30.87 -4.53 -2.45
N GLN A 177 30.51 -5.22 -3.54
CA GLN A 177 30.26 -4.60 -4.84
C GLN A 177 29.00 -3.74 -4.83
N TYR A 178 27.92 -4.23 -4.22
CA TYR A 178 26.63 -3.56 -4.17
C TYR A 178 26.32 -2.85 -2.85
N ASN A 179 27.24 -2.90 -1.87
CA ASN A 179 27.07 -2.32 -0.53
C ASN A 179 25.83 -2.86 0.21
N LEU A 180 25.67 -4.18 0.25
CA LEU A 180 24.53 -4.85 0.88
C LEU A 180 24.65 -4.90 2.41
N ASP A 181 23.52 -4.75 3.12
CA ASP A 181 23.43 -4.98 4.57
C ASP A 181 23.37 -6.47 4.93
N GLY A 182 22.88 -7.29 4.01
CA GLY A 182 22.60 -8.69 4.29
C GLY A 182 22.47 -9.58 3.06
N ILE A 183 22.32 -10.88 3.33
CA ILE A 183 22.10 -11.92 2.34
C ILE A 183 21.00 -12.85 2.85
N ASP A 184 20.06 -13.15 1.97
CA ASP A 184 19.07 -14.20 2.15
C ASP A 184 19.49 -15.45 1.37
N PHE A 185 19.37 -16.62 1.99
CA PHE A 185 19.70 -17.90 1.37
C PHE A 185 18.43 -18.69 1.08
N ASP A 186 17.90 -18.52 -0.12
CA ASP A 186 16.72 -19.25 -0.59
C ASP A 186 17.17 -20.51 -1.34
N TRP A 187 17.52 -21.55 -0.58
CA TRP A 187 17.87 -22.86 -1.13
C TRP A 187 16.64 -23.77 -1.09
N GLU A 188 16.15 -24.11 -2.27
CA GLU A 188 15.01 -25.00 -2.48
C GLU A 188 15.41 -26.36 -3.10
N TYR A 189 15.82 -27.39 -2.35
CA TYR A 189 15.99 -27.47 -0.90
C TYR A 189 17.24 -28.30 -0.53
N PRO A 190 17.83 -28.12 0.66
CA PRO A 190 18.88 -29.00 1.17
C PRO A 190 18.39 -30.46 1.25
N ASN A 191 19.10 -31.38 0.58
CA ASN A 191 18.79 -32.82 0.49
C ASN A 191 17.33 -33.16 0.05
N LYS A 192 16.67 -32.27 -0.71
CA LYS A 192 15.34 -32.48 -1.28
C LYS A 192 15.22 -31.74 -2.61
N GLN A 193 14.63 -32.37 -3.62
CA GLN A 193 14.40 -31.71 -4.91
C GLN A 193 13.39 -30.56 -4.79
N GLY A 194 13.71 -29.43 -5.43
CA GLY A 194 12.78 -28.36 -5.80
C GLY A 194 12.33 -28.57 -7.25
N ILE A 195 12.78 -27.69 -8.16
CA ILE A 195 12.50 -27.72 -9.61
C ILE A 195 12.86 -29.04 -10.36
N GLY A 196 13.58 -29.97 -9.71
CA GLY A 196 13.66 -31.37 -10.13
C GLY A 196 14.98 -31.80 -10.78
N CYS A 197 15.89 -30.86 -11.05
CA CYS A 197 17.26 -31.15 -11.50
C CYS A 197 18.35 -30.61 -10.56
N ASN A 198 18.00 -30.26 -9.32
CA ASN A 198 18.97 -29.74 -8.37
C ASN A 198 20.02 -30.82 -8.06
N ILE A 199 21.28 -30.39 -7.93
CA ILE A 199 22.27 -31.23 -7.27
C ILE A 199 21.85 -31.29 -5.80
N ILE A 200 21.70 -32.51 -5.27
CA ILE A 200 21.35 -32.77 -3.87
C ILE A 200 22.32 -33.80 -3.28
N SER A 201 22.52 -33.73 -1.97
CA SER A 201 23.35 -34.65 -1.21
C SER A 201 22.79 -34.85 0.21
N PRO A 202 22.86 -36.07 0.77
CA PRO A 202 22.62 -36.31 2.19
C PRO A 202 23.45 -35.43 3.14
N ALA A 203 24.56 -34.85 2.67
CA ALA A 203 25.39 -33.94 3.45
C ALA A 203 24.96 -32.47 3.39
N ASP A 204 23.97 -32.09 2.56
CA ASP A 204 23.63 -30.69 2.24
C ASP A 204 23.44 -29.82 3.49
N SER A 205 22.53 -30.19 4.39
CA SER A 205 22.22 -29.40 5.59
C SER A 205 23.44 -29.27 6.51
N ALA A 206 24.25 -30.32 6.67
CA ALA A 206 25.47 -30.27 7.48
C ALA A 206 26.57 -29.39 6.83
N ASN A 207 26.64 -29.37 5.51
CA ASN A 207 27.56 -28.53 4.74
C ASN A 207 27.10 -27.06 4.68
N PHE A 208 25.80 -26.82 4.59
CA PHE A 208 25.20 -25.48 4.64
C PHE A 208 25.45 -24.81 6.00
N LEU A 209 25.26 -25.55 7.10
CA LEU A 209 25.61 -25.06 8.43
C LEU A 209 27.10 -24.70 8.55
N GLN A 210 28.00 -25.56 8.05
CA GLN A 210 29.44 -25.25 8.02
C GLN A 210 29.75 -24.01 7.18
N PHE A 211 29.06 -23.81 6.06
CA PHE A 211 29.21 -22.62 5.21
C PHE A 211 28.76 -21.35 5.94
N LEU A 212 27.60 -21.37 6.60
CA LEU A 212 27.13 -20.22 7.39
C LEU A 212 28.07 -19.91 8.55
N GLN A 213 28.60 -20.94 9.23
CA GLN A 213 29.61 -20.78 10.28
C GLN A 213 30.94 -20.20 9.76
N GLU A 214 31.35 -20.57 8.55
CA GLU A 214 32.54 -20.05 7.88
C GLU A 214 32.34 -18.59 7.42
N LEU A 215 31.16 -18.27 6.86
CA LEU A 215 30.75 -16.90 6.53
C LEU A 215 30.73 -15.99 7.76
N ARG A 216 30.25 -16.47 8.91
CA ARG A 216 30.30 -15.73 10.18
C ARG A 216 31.72 -15.52 10.74
N GLN A 217 32.72 -16.26 10.25
CA GLN A 217 34.13 -16.04 10.60
C GLN A 217 34.82 -15.01 9.68
N ASP A 218 34.28 -14.75 8.49
CA ASP A 218 34.79 -13.67 7.63
C ASP A 218 34.46 -12.29 8.23
N PRO A 219 35.39 -11.31 8.23
CA PRO A 219 35.15 -9.97 8.80
C PRO A 219 34.02 -9.16 8.17
N VAL A 220 33.54 -9.54 6.98
CA VAL A 220 32.34 -8.99 6.33
C VAL A 220 31.11 -9.78 6.76
N GLY A 221 31.11 -11.10 6.61
CA GLY A 221 29.97 -11.95 6.97
C GLY A 221 29.60 -11.92 8.46
N ALA A 222 30.57 -11.64 9.33
CA ALA A 222 30.37 -11.36 10.76
C ALA A 222 29.52 -10.10 11.04
N LYS A 223 29.29 -9.23 10.05
CA LYS A 223 28.52 -7.98 10.18
C LYS A 223 27.20 -7.98 9.42
N LEU A 224 27.00 -8.96 8.53
CA LEU A 224 25.81 -9.02 7.69
C LEU A 224 24.59 -9.44 8.49
N TYR A 225 23.42 -8.98 8.06
CA TYR A 225 22.18 -9.62 8.41
C TYR A 225 22.00 -10.86 7.53
N LEU A 226 21.90 -12.06 8.10
CA LEU A 226 21.72 -13.30 7.34
C LEU A 226 20.35 -13.92 7.59
N SER A 227 19.65 -14.26 6.51
CA SER A 227 18.39 -15.00 6.56
C SER A 227 18.41 -16.21 5.64
N ALA A 228 17.38 -17.05 5.77
CA ALA A 228 17.08 -18.08 4.79
C ALA A 228 15.57 -18.19 4.61
N ALA A 229 15.12 -18.22 3.36
CA ALA A 229 13.80 -18.74 3.03
C ALA A 229 13.83 -20.28 3.20
N VAL A 230 12.81 -20.83 3.86
CA VAL A 230 12.75 -22.25 4.21
C VAL A 230 11.34 -22.81 4.06
N GLY A 231 11.22 -24.08 3.65
CA GLY A 231 9.92 -24.73 3.54
C GLY A 231 9.22 -24.97 4.90
N ILE A 232 7.98 -25.45 4.83
CA ILE A 232 7.14 -25.78 6.01
C ILE A 232 7.68 -26.87 6.95
N SER A 233 8.84 -27.48 6.63
CA SER A 233 9.49 -28.48 7.47
C SER A 233 10.96 -28.10 7.70
N PRO A 234 11.54 -28.41 8.89
CA PRO A 234 12.97 -28.29 9.15
C PRO A 234 13.82 -28.91 8.04
N PHE A 235 15.04 -28.39 7.83
CA PHE A 235 16.00 -28.91 6.85
C PHE A 235 16.12 -30.44 6.89
N MET A 236 16.28 -31.10 5.74
CA MET A 236 16.37 -32.56 5.71
C MET A 236 17.71 -33.05 6.27
N GLY A 237 17.67 -34.05 7.13
CA GLY A 237 18.83 -34.79 7.60
C GLY A 237 19.38 -35.76 6.53
N PRO A 238 20.51 -36.42 6.81
CA PRO A 238 21.15 -37.35 5.88
C PRO A 238 20.34 -38.64 5.62
N ASP A 239 19.30 -38.91 6.40
CA ASP A 239 18.36 -40.01 6.20
C ASP A 239 17.15 -39.63 5.33
N GLY A 240 17.07 -38.36 4.87
CA GLY A 240 15.95 -37.84 4.10
C GLY A 240 14.72 -37.49 4.94
N THR A 241 14.85 -37.38 6.26
CA THR A 241 13.78 -36.94 7.18
C THR A 241 14.05 -35.54 7.73
N PRO A 242 13.03 -34.77 8.16
CA PRO A 242 13.24 -33.45 8.76
C PRO A 242 14.12 -33.53 10.01
N MET A 243 15.12 -32.65 10.12
CA MET A 243 16.00 -32.57 11.29
C MET A 243 15.22 -32.25 12.57
N THR A 244 15.50 -32.98 13.64
CA THR A 244 14.89 -32.79 14.98
C THR A 244 15.65 -31.79 15.86
N ASP A 245 16.76 -31.25 15.39
CA ASP A 245 17.54 -30.20 16.03
C ASP A 245 18.21 -29.33 14.96
N VAL A 246 17.75 -28.10 14.82
CA VAL A 246 18.32 -27.06 13.95
C VAL A 246 18.82 -25.86 14.75
N SER A 247 19.00 -26.00 16.07
CA SER A 247 19.43 -24.90 16.96
C SER A 247 20.75 -24.25 16.54
N ALA A 248 21.69 -25.02 15.97
CA ALA A 248 22.95 -24.50 15.45
C ALA A 248 22.79 -23.55 14.24
N PHE A 249 21.68 -23.64 13.48
CA PHE A 249 21.36 -22.66 12.43
C PHE A 249 20.88 -21.33 13.04
N ALA A 250 20.13 -21.39 14.15
CA ALA A 250 19.65 -20.20 14.87
C ALA A 250 20.79 -19.39 15.53
N GLU A 251 21.96 -20.00 15.74
CA GLU A 251 23.19 -19.32 16.19
C GLU A 251 23.87 -18.51 15.08
N VAL A 252 23.59 -18.79 13.80
CA VAL A 252 24.27 -18.16 12.64
C VAL A 252 23.33 -17.37 11.73
N LEU A 253 22.04 -17.64 11.72
CA LEU A 253 21.02 -16.85 11.02
C LEU A 253 20.34 -15.85 11.98
N ASP A 254 20.10 -14.63 11.52
CA ASP A 254 19.37 -13.61 12.28
C ASP A 254 17.86 -13.95 12.33
N HIS A 255 17.32 -14.49 11.24
CA HIS A 255 15.98 -15.07 11.18
C HIS A 255 15.84 -16.11 10.03
N ILE A 256 14.74 -16.87 10.02
CA ILE A 256 14.26 -17.64 8.86
C ILE A 256 12.90 -17.13 8.41
N GLY A 257 12.65 -17.12 7.09
CA GLY A 257 11.32 -16.91 6.51
C GLY A 257 10.70 -18.26 6.16
N ILE A 258 9.67 -18.70 6.90
CA ILE A 258 8.98 -19.96 6.58
C ILE A 258 8.02 -19.72 5.41
N MET A 259 8.27 -20.31 4.25
CA MET A 259 7.41 -20.25 3.07
C MET A 259 6.12 -21.06 3.30
N SER A 260 5.17 -20.46 4.02
CA SER A 260 3.84 -21.03 4.33
C SER A 260 2.79 -20.70 3.27
N TYR A 261 3.19 -20.86 2.01
CA TYR A 261 2.42 -20.71 0.77
C TYR A 261 2.81 -21.85 -0.19
N ASP A 262 2.17 -21.93 -1.36
CA ASP A 262 2.27 -23.06 -2.31
C ASP A 262 1.91 -24.43 -1.72
N ILE A 263 1.09 -24.43 -0.67
CA ILE A 263 0.64 -25.66 0.00
C ILE A 263 -0.37 -26.40 -0.90
N TRP A 264 -1.29 -25.65 -1.50
CA TRP A 264 -2.17 -26.15 -2.55
C TRP A 264 -2.05 -25.28 -3.79
N GLY A 265 -1.84 -25.94 -4.91
CA GLY A 265 -1.81 -25.35 -6.24
C GLY A 265 -2.23 -26.41 -7.26
N PRO A 266 -2.04 -26.16 -8.56
CA PRO A 266 -2.53 -27.06 -9.61
C PRO A 266 -1.81 -28.42 -9.72
N TRP A 267 -0.75 -28.64 -8.94
CA TRP A 267 -0.14 -29.96 -8.69
C TRP A 267 -0.95 -30.83 -7.71
N SER A 268 -1.90 -30.25 -6.99
CA SER A 268 -2.74 -30.94 -6.00
C SER A 268 -3.88 -31.75 -6.66
N SER A 269 -4.46 -32.69 -5.92
CA SER A 269 -5.56 -33.55 -6.41
C SER A 269 -6.95 -32.88 -6.41
N GLY A 270 -7.05 -31.67 -5.88
CA GLY A 270 -8.28 -30.88 -5.79
C GLY A 270 -7.99 -29.44 -5.37
N ILE A 271 -9.01 -28.60 -5.43
CA ILE A 271 -8.92 -27.17 -5.11
C ILE A 271 -8.71 -27.00 -3.59
N GLY A 272 -7.67 -26.28 -3.18
CA GLY A 272 -7.35 -26.09 -1.77
C GLY A 272 -6.71 -24.73 -1.47
N PRO A 273 -6.45 -24.41 -0.19
CA PRO A 273 -5.90 -23.13 0.23
C PRO A 273 -4.43 -22.97 -0.18
N ASN A 274 -4.06 -21.89 -0.88
CA ASN A 274 -2.66 -21.59 -1.23
C ASN A 274 -1.78 -21.52 0.04
N ALA A 275 -2.16 -20.63 0.96
CA ALA A 275 -1.39 -20.28 2.16
C ALA A 275 -2.22 -20.45 3.45
N PRO A 276 -2.62 -21.68 3.83
CA PRO A 276 -3.47 -21.94 4.99
C PRO A 276 -2.79 -21.55 6.31
N LEU A 277 -3.51 -20.81 7.16
CA LEU A 277 -3.10 -20.59 8.55
C LEU A 277 -3.14 -21.92 9.34
N ASP A 278 -4.21 -22.69 9.18
CA ASP A 278 -4.47 -23.99 9.82
C ASP A 278 -4.98 -24.98 8.77
N ASP A 279 -4.73 -26.28 8.93
CA ASP A 279 -5.21 -27.34 8.03
C ASP A 279 -5.83 -28.54 8.78
N SER A 280 -6.18 -28.36 10.06
CA SER A 280 -6.76 -29.40 10.93
C SER A 280 -8.15 -29.91 10.51
N CYS A 281 -8.87 -29.16 9.66
CA CYS A 281 -10.11 -29.59 9.02
C CYS A 281 -9.91 -30.28 7.67
N ALA A 282 -8.70 -30.21 7.08
CA ALA A 282 -8.46 -30.77 5.75
C ALA A 282 -8.63 -32.29 5.80
N PRO A 283 -9.27 -32.92 4.79
CA PRO A 283 -9.42 -34.38 4.73
C PRO A 283 -8.07 -35.11 4.80
N THR A 284 -7.03 -34.48 4.21
CA THR A 284 -5.63 -34.83 4.37
C THR A 284 -4.86 -33.53 4.58
N PRO A 285 -4.36 -33.26 5.80
CA PRO A 285 -3.46 -32.13 6.07
C PRO A 285 -2.23 -32.19 5.16
N ALA A 286 -1.89 -31.04 4.55
CA ALA A 286 -0.79 -30.90 3.60
C ALA A 286 0.32 -29.99 4.12
N GLY A 287 0.04 -29.21 5.16
CA GLY A 287 0.87 -28.11 5.63
C GLY A 287 0.02 -26.89 5.96
N SER A 288 0.51 -26.07 6.88
CA SER A 288 -0.11 -24.83 7.33
C SER A 288 0.90 -24.00 8.10
N ALA A 289 0.65 -22.69 8.25
CA ALA A 289 1.48 -21.83 9.11
C ALA A 289 1.58 -22.38 10.55
N VAL A 290 0.46 -22.85 11.12
CA VAL A 290 0.41 -23.50 12.45
C VAL A 290 1.32 -24.72 12.52
N SER A 291 1.19 -25.66 11.57
CA SER A 291 1.99 -26.90 11.57
C SER A 291 3.47 -26.65 11.27
N ALA A 292 3.79 -25.70 10.39
CA ALA A 292 5.16 -25.32 10.04
C ALA A 292 5.90 -24.68 11.22
N VAL A 293 5.29 -23.69 11.89
CA VAL A 293 5.87 -23.07 13.08
C VAL A 293 6.06 -24.10 14.20
N ALA A 294 5.10 -25.02 14.39
CA ALA A 294 5.24 -26.12 15.34
C ALA A 294 6.39 -27.08 14.98
N ALA A 295 6.61 -27.36 13.70
CA ALA A 295 7.71 -28.22 13.25
C ALA A 295 9.09 -27.57 13.47
N TRP A 296 9.27 -26.30 13.08
CA TRP A 296 10.52 -25.56 13.26
C TRP A 296 10.86 -25.29 14.74
N THR A 297 9.87 -24.89 15.54
CA THR A 297 10.07 -24.71 17.00
C THR A 297 10.26 -26.04 17.74
N GLY A 298 9.59 -27.11 17.30
CA GLY A 298 9.83 -28.48 17.76
C GLY A 298 11.24 -28.99 17.47
N ALA A 299 11.82 -28.57 16.32
CA ALA A 299 13.22 -28.76 15.98
C ALA A 299 14.18 -27.74 16.65
N LYS A 300 13.71 -27.03 17.68
CA LYS A 300 14.47 -26.07 18.51
C LYS A 300 14.90 -24.78 17.81
N PHE A 301 14.29 -24.40 16.68
CA PHE A 301 14.46 -23.06 16.14
C PHE A 301 13.68 -22.03 17.00
N PRO A 302 14.27 -20.92 17.46
CA PRO A 302 13.55 -19.96 18.32
C PRO A 302 12.42 -19.23 17.58
N ALA A 303 11.22 -19.22 18.17
CA ALA A 303 10.04 -18.54 17.63
C ALA A 303 10.31 -17.05 17.31
N ASN A 304 11.06 -16.35 18.18
CA ASN A 304 11.48 -14.96 18.00
C ASN A 304 12.62 -14.74 16.96
N GLN A 305 12.94 -15.76 16.17
CA GLN A 305 13.76 -15.69 14.95
C GLN A 305 13.00 -16.25 13.72
N ILE A 306 11.69 -16.48 13.80
CA ILE A 306 10.86 -16.93 12.67
C ILE A 306 10.05 -15.74 12.13
N ALA A 307 10.22 -15.40 10.86
CA ALA A 307 9.24 -14.62 10.09
C ALA A 307 8.29 -15.58 9.38
N LEU A 308 6.98 -15.32 9.45
CA LEU A 308 5.98 -16.13 8.79
C LEU A 308 5.79 -15.71 7.32
N GLY A 309 5.86 -16.66 6.40
CA GLY A 309 5.63 -16.43 4.97
C GLY A 309 4.17 -16.13 4.66
N VAL A 310 3.94 -15.06 3.90
CA VAL A 310 2.61 -14.63 3.45
C VAL A 310 2.63 -14.34 1.96
N ALA A 311 1.53 -14.68 1.27
CA ALA A 311 1.43 -14.65 -0.18
C ALA A 311 0.63 -13.43 -0.65
N ALA A 312 1.24 -12.58 -1.47
CA ALA A 312 0.55 -11.50 -2.20
C ALA A 312 0.00 -11.97 -3.56
N TYR A 313 -0.31 -13.27 -3.69
CA TYR A 313 -0.74 -13.94 -4.91
C TYR A 313 -1.64 -15.15 -4.59
N GLY A 314 -2.26 -15.72 -5.62
CA GLY A 314 -3.14 -16.88 -5.50
C GLY A 314 -3.08 -17.85 -6.68
N HIS A 315 -3.34 -19.12 -6.38
CA HIS A 315 -3.41 -20.22 -7.34
C HIS A 315 -4.81 -20.32 -7.96
N SER A 316 -4.89 -20.34 -9.28
CA SER A 316 -6.14 -20.56 -10.00
C SER A 316 -6.41 -22.02 -10.36
N PHE A 317 -7.70 -22.34 -10.44
CA PHE A 317 -8.23 -23.66 -10.76
C PHE A 317 -9.47 -23.50 -11.63
N ARG A 318 -9.81 -24.52 -12.43
CA ARG A 318 -11.05 -24.52 -13.24
C ARG A 318 -11.96 -25.68 -12.89
N LEU A 319 -13.22 -25.41 -12.57
CA LEU A 319 -14.17 -26.48 -12.23
C LEU A 319 -14.36 -27.45 -13.40
N ALA A 320 -14.31 -28.76 -13.12
CA ALA A 320 -14.33 -29.77 -14.18
C ALA A 320 -15.71 -30.02 -14.79
N ASN A 321 -16.71 -30.24 -13.94
CA ASN A 321 -18.09 -30.60 -14.31
C ASN A 321 -19.11 -30.03 -13.31
N GLN A 322 -18.72 -29.07 -12.48
CA GLN A 322 -19.57 -28.48 -11.44
C GLN A 322 -19.91 -27.03 -11.79
N THR A 323 -21.14 -26.61 -11.48
CA THR A 323 -21.60 -25.22 -11.58
C THR A 323 -21.33 -24.40 -10.32
N ASP A 324 -21.04 -25.09 -9.21
CA ASP A 324 -20.82 -24.51 -7.89
C ASP A 324 -19.44 -24.94 -7.38
N PHE A 325 -18.71 -24.01 -6.76
CA PHE A 325 -17.43 -24.28 -6.13
C PHE A 325 -17.59 -25.10 -4.83
N SER A 326 -16.71 -26.08 -4.63
CA SER A 326 -16.54 -26.80 -3.36
C SER A 326 -15.05 -26.98 -3.07
N LEU A 327 -14.66 -26.72 -1.81
CA LEU A 327 -13.30 -26.99 -1.33
C LEU A 327 -12.98 -28.49 -1.46
N TYR A 328 -11.73 -28.81 -1.81
CA TYR A 328 -11.19 -30.13 -2.11
C TYR A 328 -11.86 -30.89 -3.28
N ALA A 329 -12.71 -30.23 -4.08
CA ALA A 329 -13.26 -30.82 -5.29
C ALA A 329 -12.20 -30.94 -6.40
N PRO A 330 -12.29 -31.95 -7.28
CA PRO A 330 -11.41 -32.07 -8.43
C PRO A 330 -11.67 -30.96 -9.46
N PHE A 331 -10.59 -30.37 -9.97
CA PHE A 331 -10.60 -29.40 -11.07
C PHE A 331 -10.27 -30.08 -12.41
N ALA A 332 -10.55 -29.41 -13.52
CA ALA A 332 -10.13 -29.84 -14.85
C ALA A 332 -8.80 -29.20 -15.20
N SER A 333 -7.89 -29.99 -15.76
CA SER A 333 -6.67 -29.46 -16.37
C SER A 333 -6.99 -28.82 -17.73
N TYR A 334 -6.40 -27.66 -18.02
CA TYR A 334 -6.63 -26.91 -19.26
C TYR A 334 -5.32 -26.38 -19.89
N SER A 335 -5.22 -26.36 -21.22
CA SER A 335 -3.92 -26.17 -21.90
C SER A 335 -3.44 -24.73 -22.07
N ASN A 336 -4.26 -23.74 -21.72
CA ASN A 336 -3.99 -22.33 -22.02
C ASN A 336 -4.14 -21.48 -20.74
N PRO A 337 -3.11 -20.74 -20.31
CA PRO A 337 -3.26 -19.75 -19.24
C PRO A 337 -4.28 -18.65 -19.63
N LEU A 338 -5.03 -18.17 -18.65
CA LEU A 338 -5.98 -17.05 -18.72
C LEU A 338 -5.26 -15.69 -18.67
N VAL A 339 -4.09 -15.62 -18.04
CA VAL A 339 -3.22 -14.44 -17.92
C VAL A 339 -1.77 -14.87 -18.22
N PRO A 340 -0.94 -14.05 -18.87
CA PRO A 340 0.47 -14.41 -19.02
C PRO A 340 1.13 -14.55 -17.65
N SER A 341 1.53 -15.78 -17.28
CA SER A 341 2.29 -16.00 -16.04
C SER A 341 3.60 -15.20 -16.07
N SER A 342 3.94 -14.58 -14.95
CA SER A 342 5.25 -13.98 -14.68
C SER A 342 6.37 -14.99 -14.90
N ASP A 343 6.13 -16.25 -14.50
CA ASP A 343 7.06 -17.39 -14.62
C ASP A 343 7.15 -18.02 -16.03
N GLY A 344 6.48 -17.42 -17.02
CA GLY A 344 6.73 -17.69 -18.43
C GLY A 344 5.79 -18.71 -19.09
N ASN A 345 5.15 -18.26 -20.16
CA ASN A 345 4.31 -19.07 -21.03
C ASN A 345 5.04 -20.30 -21.62
N GLY A 346 4.61 -21.51 -21.25
CA GLY A 346 4.66 -22.71 -22.10
C GLY A 346 6.04 -23.11 -22.65
N GLY A 347 7.11 -22.86 -21.90
CA GLY A 347 8.49 -23.18 -22.29
C GLY A 347 8.94 -24.60 -21.89
N VAL A 348 10.26 -24.80 -21.92
CA VAL A 348 10.92 -25.78 -21.04
C VAL A 348 11.50 -25.03 -19.85
N ASP A 349 11.48 -25.64 -18.67
CA ASP A 349 12.09 -25.08 -17.46
C ASP A 349 13.63 -25.09 -17.52
N ALA A 350 14.29 -24.56 -16.48
CA ALA A 350 15.74 -24.57 -16.36
C ALA A 350 16.36 -26.00 -16.36
N CYS A 351 15.55 -27.01 -16.06
CA CYS A 351 15.91 -28.43 -16.07
C CYS A 351 15.70 -29.11 -17.43
N GLY A 352 15.12 -28.42 -18.41
CA GLY A 352 14.76 -28.97 -19.71
C GLY A 352 13.51 -29.86 -19.70
N ASN A 353 12.76 -29.88 -18.59
CA ASN A 353 11.42 -30.47 -18.59
C ASN A 353 10.48 -29.53 -19.36
N PRO A 354 9.43 -30.04 -20.04
CA PRO A 354 8.30 -29.19 -20.41
C PRO A 354 7.81 -28.48 -19.16
N ALA A 355 7.62 -27.15 -19.21
CA ALA A 355 7.24 -26.36 -18.05
C ALA A 355 6.06 -27.04 -17.33
N THR A 356 6.28 -27.40 -16.06
CA THR A 356 5.37 -28.25 -15.28
C THR A 356 4.13 -27.52 -14.76
N GLY A 357 3.72 -26.45 -15.45
CA GLY A 357 2.33 -26.01 -15.52
C GLY A 357 1.49 -27.10 -16.17
N GLY A 358 1.18 -28.14 -15.40
CA GLY A 358 0.54 -29.40 -15.78
C GLY A 358 -0.93 -29.23 -16.18
N GLY A 359 -1.19 -28.41 -17.19
CA GLY A 359 -2.50 -28.07 -17.70
C GLY A 359 -3.34 -27.29 -16.69
N GLY A 360 -3.20 -25.96 -16.67
CA GLY A 360 -4.30 -25.09 -16.24
C GLY A 360 -3.96 -24.21 -15.05
N THR A 361 -2.84 -23.49 -15.17
CA THR A 361 -2.22 -22.75 -14.07
C THR A 361 -2.03 -21.30 -14.48
N ASP A 362 -2.73 -20.40 -13.79
CA ASP A 362 -2.37 -18.99 -13.73
C ASP A 362 -2.13 -18.64 -12.26
N ASP A 363 -0.93 -18.19 -11.95
CA ASP A 363 -0.63 -17.57 -10.67
C ASP A 363 -1.03 -16.10 -10.82
N PHE A 364 -1.96 -15.65 -9.98
CA PHE A 364 -2.43 -14.27 -9.99
C PHE A 364 -1.85 -13.52 -8.80
N ASP A 365 -1.00 -12.53 -9.04
CA ASP A 365 -0.73 -11.50 -8.02
C ASP A 365 -2.04 -10.85 -7.57
N PHE A 366 -2.08 -10.35 -6.35
CA PHE A 366 -3.27 -9.67 -5.81
C PHE A 366 -3.68 -8.45 -6.68
N SER A 367 -2.71 -7.69 -7.18
CA SER A 367 -2.90 -6.63 -8.18
C SER A 367 -3.41 -7.16 -9.54
N GLN A 368 -2.92 -8.32 -9.99
CA GLN A 368 -3.43 -8.96 -11.21
C GLN A 368 -4.89 -9.41 -11.05
N MET A 369 -5.31 -9.92 -9.89
CA MET A 369 -6.73 -10.25 -9.62
C MET A 369 -7.66 -9.04 -9.77
N ILE A 370 -7.18 -7.84 -9.44
CA ILE A 370 -7.93 -6.58 -9.62
C ILE A 370 -8.01 -6.21 -11.11
N THR A 371 -6.88 -6.21 -11.83
CA THR A 371 -6.88 -5.86 -13.27
C THR A 371 -7.62 -6.87 -14.15
N ALA A 372 -7.67 -8.14 -13.74
CA ALA A 372 -8.45 -9.21 -14.37
C ALA A 372 -9.95 -9.17 -13.99
N GLY A 373 -10.36 -8.34 -13.03
CA GLY A 373 -11.76 -8.14 -12.65
C GLY A 373 -12.33 -9.18 -11.69
N PHE A 374 -11.50 -9.97 -11.00
CA PHE A 374 -11.94 -10.81 -9.88
C PHE A 374 -12.18 -9.99 -8.61
N LEU A 375 -11.39 -8.93 -8.42
CA LEU A 375 -11.44 -8.01 -7.30
C LEU A 375 -11.68 -6.56 -7.77
N ASN A 376 -12.26 -5.74 -6.90
CA ASN A 376 -12.31 -4.28 -7.04
C ASN A 376 -10.98 -3.66 -6.55
N SER A 377 -10.73 -2.39 -6.86
CA SER A 377 -9.49 -1.67 -6.48
C SER A 377 -9.20 -1.55 -4.97
N ASN A 378 -10.12 -1.97 -4.10
CA ASN A 378 -9.93 -2.05 -2.66
C ASN A 378 -9.75 -3.51 -2.15
N GLY A 379 -9.44 -4.46 -3.05
CA GLY A 379 -9.25 -5.87 -2.71
C GLY A 379 -10.54 -6.65 -2.42
N THR A 380 -11.73 -6.03 -2.51
CA THR A 380 -13.00 -6.73 -2.29
C THR A 380 -13.49 -7.45 -3.55
N PRO A 381 -14.24 -8.56 -3.45
CA PRO A 381 -14.77 -9.29 -4.62
C PRO A 381 -15.59 -8.42 -5.58
N ALA A 382 -15.33 -8.56 -6.89
CA ALA A 382 -16.02 -7.79 -7.92
C ALA A 382 -17.48 -8.25 -8.14
N SER A 383 -18.30 -7.39 -8.75
CA SER A 383 -19.71 -7.69 -9.04
C SER A 383 -19.87 -8.88 -9.99
N GLY A 384 -20.51 -9.95 -9.51
CA GLY A 384 -20.70 -11.21 -10.25
C GLY A 384 -19.76 -12.33 -9.80
N ILE A 385 -18.67 -11.98 -9.10
CA ILE A 385 -17.72 -12.92 -8.53
C ILE A 385 -18.26 -13.43 -7.19
N THR A 386 -18.32 -14.75 -7.03
CA THR A 386 -18.70 -15.40 -5.78
C THR A 386 -17.52 -15.43 -4.83
N TYR A 387 -17.71 -15.00 -3.58
CA TYR A 387 -16.70 -15.07 -2.54
C TYR A 387 -17.03 -16.13 -1.51
N TYR A 388 -16.02 -16.89 -1.10
CA TYR A 388 -16.08 -17.88 -0.05
C TYR A 388 -14.85 -17.73 0.86
N TYR A 389 -15.05 -17.79 2.17
CA TYR A 389 -13.95 -17.76 3.14
C TYR A 389 -13.98 -19.05 3.95
N ASP A 390 -12.93 -19.86 3.87
CA ASP A 390 -12.80 -21.00 4.76
C ASP A 390 -12.31 -20.54 6.14
N ASN A 391 -13.22 -20.55 7.11
CA ASN A 391 -12.90 -20.17 8.48
C ASN A 391 -11.98 -21.18 9.20
N CYS A 392 -11.74 -22.37 8.65
CA CYS A 392 -10.71 -23.25 9.18
C CYS A 392 -9.31 -22.77 8.76
N SER A 393 -9.01 -22.80 7.46
CA SER A 393 -7.71 -22.38 6.94
C SER A 393 -7.45 -20.89 7.01
N GLN A 394 -8.48 -20.08 7.29
CA GLN A 394 -8.44 -18.61 7.20
C GLN A 394 -7.97 -18.21 5.79
N THR A 395 -8.58 -18.80 4.76
CA THR A 395 -8.20 -18.57 3.36
C THR A 395 -9.44 -18.17 2.53
N PRO A 396 -9.40 -17.03 1.83
CA PRO A 396 -10.42 -16.64 0.87
C PRO A 396 -10.29 -17.37 -0.47
N PHE A 397 -11.43 -17.50 -1.14
CA PHE A 397 -11.58 -18.01 -2.49
C PHE A 397 -12.53 -17.08 -3.25
N VAL A 398 -12.19 -16.77 -4.50
CA VAL A 398 -13.11 -16.14 -5.45
C VAL A 398 -13.44 -17.12 -6.56
N TYR A 399 -14.69 -17.10 -7.03
CA TYR A 399 -15.20 -17.96 -8.09
C TYR A 399 -15.97 -17.12 -9.12
N ASP A 400 -15.52 -17.14 -10.38
CA ASP A 400 -16.25 -16.59 -11.51
C ASP A 400 -17.15 -17.68 -12.15
N PRO A 401 -18.49 -17.55 -12.05
CA PRO A 401 -19.42 -18.52 -12.63
C PRO A 401 -19.46 -18.49 -14.17
N ASP A 402 -19.03 -17.40 -14.83
CA ASP A 402 -19.06 -17.30 -16.29
C ASP A 402 -17.88 -18.03 -16.95
N SER A 403 -16.67 -17.92 -16.39
CA SER A 403 -15.49 -18.66 -16.88
C SER A 403 -15.32 -20.06 -16.27
N GLY A 404 -15.88 -20.27 -15.06
CA GLY A 404 -15.71 -21.48 -14.25
C GLY A 404 -14.40 -21.51 -13.43
N VAL A 405 -13.79 -20.34 -13.19
CA VAL A 405 -12.47 -20.19 -12.57
C VAL A 405 -12.60 -19.88 -11.09
N VAL A 406 -11.85 -20.60 -10.27
CA VAL A 406 -11.70 -20.39 -8.82
C VAL A 406 -10.26 -19.95 -8.55
N ILE A 407 -10.04 -18.91 -7.75
CA ILE A 407 -8.70 -18.52 -7.28
C ILE A 407 -8.65 -18.68 -5.76
N SER A 408 -7.63 -19.38 -5.27
CA SER A 408 -7.27 -19.48 -3.86
C SER A 408 -6.13 -18.52 -3.55
N TYR A 409 -6.38 -17.53 -2.69
CA TYR A 409 -5.50 -16.38 -2.49
C TYR A 409 -5.51 -15.97 -1.01
N ASP A 410 -4.86 -14.85 -0.69
CA ASP A 410 -4.98 -14.18 0.61
C ASP A 410 -5.66 -12.81 0.43
N ASP A 411 -6.46 -12.39 1.43
CA ASP A 411 -7.11 -11.09 1.49
C ASP A 411 -6.74 -10.37 2.80
N THR A 412 -7.28 -9.16 2.98
CA THR A 412 -7.08 -8.42 4.24
C THR A 412 -7.54 -9.22 5.47
N THR A 413 -8.57 -10.07 5.34
CA THR A 413 -9.07 -10.92 6.44
C THR A 413 -8.05 -11.98 6.83
N SER A 414 -7.49 -12.72 5.87
CA SER A 414 -6.47 -13.75 6.13
C SER A 414 -5.12 -13.16 6.56
N PHE A 415 -4.69 -12.04 5.97
CA PHE A 415 -3.49 -11.31 6.43
C PHE A 415 -3.64 -10.81 7.88
N ALA A 416 -4.82 -10.33 8.26
CA ALA A 416 -5.08 -9.96 9.66
C ALA A 416 -5.05 -11.18 10.61
N ALA A 417 -5.62 -12.32 10.20
CA ALA A 417 -5.56 -13.56 10.97
C ALA A 417 -4.11 -14.05 11.17
N LYS A 418 -3.28 -13.98 10.11
CA LYS A 418 -1.85 -14.32 10.15
C LYS A 418 -1.05 -13.33 11.02
N GLY A 419 -1.33 -12.03 10.93
CA GLY A 419 -0.73 -11.01 11.79
C GLY A 419 -1.04 -11.20 13.28
N GLN A 420 -2.28 -11.57 13.60
CA GLN A 420 -2.67 -11.91 14.96
C GLN A 420 -2.00 -13.22 15.44
N PHE A 421 -1.88 -14.23 14.59
CA PHE A 421 -1.14 -15.47 14.90
C PHE A 421 0.36 -15.24 15.16
N ILE A 422 1.02 -14.40 14.34
CA ILE A 422 2.42 -13.99 14.54
C ILE A 422 2.62 -13.40 15.94
N LYS A 423 1.74 -12.47 16.33
CA LYS A 423 1.75 -11.78 17.61
C LYS A 423 1.49 -12.73 18.79
N ASP A 424 0.50 -13.61 18.68
CA ASP A 424 0.11 -14.54 19.76
C ASP A 424 1.16 -15.64 20.00
N ASN A 425 1.92 -16.02 18.97
CA ASN A 425 2.99 -17.01 19.07
C ASN A 425 4.39 -16.40 19.30
N GLY A 426 4.49 -15.06 19.41
CA GLY A 426 5.75 -14.37 19.62
C GLY A 426 6.76 -14.56 18.48
N LEU A 427 6.26 -14.68 17.25
CA LEU A 427 7.10 -14.78 16.06
C LEU A 427 7.81 -13.44 15.80
N ARG A 428 8.90 -13.48 15.03
CA ARG A 428 9.73 -12.30 14.76
C ARG A 428 9.07 -11.30 13.81
N GLY A 429 8.17 -11.76 12.93
CA GLY A 429 7.42 -10.92 12.00
C GLY A 429 6.88 -11.71 10.81
N PHE A 430 6.88 -11.12 9.62
CA PHE A 430 6.45 -11.77 8.38
C PHE A 430 7.44 -11.55 7.22
N ALA A 431 7.36 -12.45 6.25
CA ALA A 431 8.12 -12.45 5.01
C ALA A 431 7.15 -12.56 3.83
N MET A 432 7.05 -11.53 2.97
CA MET A 432 6.04 -11.48 1.90
C MET A 432 6.61 -11.86 0.54
N TRP A 433 6.06 -12.92 -0.08
CA TRP A 433 6.23 -13.21 -1.51
C TRP A 433 4.97 -12.77 -2.27
N GLU A 434 5.02 -11.77 -3.14
CA GLU A 434 6.11 -10.82 -3.40
C GLU A 434 5.63 -9.38 -3.24
N VAL A 435 6.56 -8.47 -2.97
CA VAL A 435 6.25 -7.08 -2.57
C VAL A 435 5.50 -6.32 -3.66
N ALA A 436 5.78 -6.64 -4.93
CA ALA A 436 5.17 -6.00 -6.08
C ALA A 436 3.77 -6.57 -6.43
N GLY A 437 3.39 -7.71 -5.85
CA GLY A 437 2.08 -8.32 -6.08
C GLY A 437 0.94 -7.67 -5.28
N ASP A 438 1.25 -6.99 -4.17
CA ASP A 438 0.26 -6.30 -3.33
C ASP A 438 -0.16 -4.95 -3.96
N GLU A 439 -1.47 -4.78 -4.15
CA GLU A 439 -2.02 -3.54 -4.70
C GLU A 439 -2.09 -2.48 -3.61
N HIS A 440 -1.39 -1.36 -3.78
CA HIS A 440 -1.49 -0.21 -2.88
C HIS A 440 -1.28 -0.55 -1.38
N ASP A 441 -0.42 -1.54 -1.08
CA ASP A 441 -0.13 -2.06 0.27
C ASP A 441 -1.36 -2.61 1.03
N ILE A 442 -2.44 -3.02 0.34
CA ILE A 442 -3.70 -3.46 0.96
C ILE A 442 -3.47 -4.64 1.92
N LEU A 443 -2.66 -5.62 1.52
CA LEU A 443 -2.34 -6.78 2.35
C LEU A 443 -1.33 -6.41 3.44
N LEU A 444 -0.26 -5.69 3.07
CA LEU A 444 0.81 -5.21 3.94
C LEU A 444 0.30 -4.39 5.14
N ASP A 445 -0.65 -3.48 4.91
CA ASP A 445 -1.23 -2.66 5.98
C ASP A 445 -2.09 -3.52 6.93
N SER A 446 -2.82 -4.51 6.41
CA SER A 446 -3.67 -5.39 7.22
C SER A 446 -2.85 -6.24 8.21
N ILE A 447 -1.78 -6.90 7.74
CA ILE A 447 -0.94 -7.74 8.61
C ILE A 447 -0.18 -6.90 9.64
N SER A 448 0.33 -5.73 9.24
CA SER A 448 1.05 -4.81 10.12
C SER A 448 0.14 -4.26 11.22
N GLN A 449 -1.09 -3.89 10.88
CA GLN A 449 -2.12 -3.45 11.83
C GLN A 449 -2.48 -4.57 12.83
N ALA A 450 -2.71 -5.80 12.36
CA ALA A 450 -3.09 -6.92 13.21
C ALA A 450 -1.99 -7.32 14.21
N MET A 451 -0.72 -7.27 13.77
CA MET A 451 0.44 -7.43 14.65
C MET A 451 0.54 -6.36 15.74
N ASN A 452 -0.21 -5.26 15.64
CA ASN A 452 -0.11 -4.06 16.49
C ASN A 452 1.31 -3.46 16.41
N ILE A 453 1.89 -3.46 15.21
CA ILE A 453 3.05 -2.65 14.90
C ILE A 453 2.51 -1.34 14.36
N GLU A 454 2.29 -0.38 15.25
CA GLU A 454 2.44 1.02 14.84
C GLU A 454 3.88 1.15 14.34
N ALA A 455 4.05 1.55 13.07
CA ALA A 455 5.35 1.63 12.40
C ALA A 455 6.37 2.33 13.33
N THR A 456 7.26 1.54 13.95
CA THR A 456 8.09 2.02 15.05
C THR A 456 9.03 3.08 14.51
N PRO A 457 8.97 4.33 14.98
CA PRO A 457 9.83 5.39 14.46
C PRO A 457 11.27 5.17 14.95
N GLN A 458 12.04 4.42 14.17
CA GLN A 458 13.49 4.57 14.11
C GLN A 458 13.81 6.05 13.79
N PRO A 459 15.00 6.57 14.16
CA PRO A 459 15.27 8.01 14.24
C PRO A 459 14.84 8.77 12.99
N ARG A 460 13.77 9.57 13.13
CA ARG A 460 13.00 10.16 12.00
C ARG A 460 13.87 11.00 11.06
N TYR A 461 14.38 10.38 10.01
CA TYR A 461 14.62 11.05 8.73
C TYR A 461 13.33 10.95 7.93
N ARG A 462 12.50 12.01 7.97
CA ARG A 462 11.31 12.12 7.12
C ARG A 462 11.72 12.39 5.66
N ASN A 463 12.07 11.33 4.94
CA ASN A 463 12.00 11.31 3.48
C ASN A 463 10.59 10.83 3.11
N PHE A 464 9.82 11.68 2.44
CA PHE A 464 8.38 11.46 2.29
C PHE A 464 8.06 10.43 1.21
N VAL A 465 7.37 9.35 1.61
CA VAL A 465 6.62 8.44 0.72
C VAL A 465 5.69 9.22 -0.21
N GLY A 466 5.38 8.65 -1.37
CA GLY A 466 4.32 9.15 -2.26
C GLY A 466 3.01 9.35 -1.49
N LEU A 467 2.34 10.48 -1.73
CA LEU A 467 1.07 10.82 -1.09
C LEU A 467 -0.07 10.52 -2.08
N HIS A 468 -0.96 9.61 -1.71
CA HIS A 468 -2.22 9.42 -2.42
C HIS A 468 -3.20 10.57 -2.13
N SER A 469 -4.06 10.88 -3.09
CA SER A 469 -5.12 11.87 -2.89
C SER A 469 -6.24 11.29 -2.02
N HIS A 470 -6.24 11.66 -0.73
CA HIS A 470 -7.26 11.19 0.22
C HIS A 470 -8.65 11.84 0.03
N THR A 471 -8.72 12.98 -0.67
CA THR A 471 -9.93 13.81 -0.75
C THR A 471 -10.58 13.65 -2.11
N SER A 472 -11.47 12.68 -2.25
CA SER A 472 -12.15 12.36 -3.53
C SER A 472 -13.42 13.17 -3.80
N GLN A 473 -13.95 13.86 -2.78
CA GLN A 473 -15.12 14.75 -2.83
C GLN A 473 -14.89 16.01 -1.98
N VAL A 474 -15.76 17.02 -2.09
CA VAL A 474 -15.65 18.24 -1.28
C VAL A 474 -16.23 17.99 0.11
N ASN A 475 -15.38 18.06 1.14
CA ASN A 475 -15.75 17.82 2.53
C ASN A 475 -15.74 19.13 3.33
N ALA A 476 -16.68 19.30 4.27
CA ALA A 476 -16.77 20.51 5.10
C ALA A 476 -16.82 20.16 6.59
N VAL A 477 -15.94 20.76 7.38
CA VAL A 477 -15.84 20.55 8.84
C VAL A 477 -16.05 21.88 9.55
N ARG A 478 -17.00 21.92 10.49
CA ARG A 478 -17.20 23.06 11.38
C ARG A 478 -16.18 23.01 12.54
N VAL A 479 -15.48 24.11 12.77
CA VAL A 479 -14.49 24.26 13.84
C VAL A 479 -14.85 25.47 14.68
N ASP A 480 -15.00 25.28 15.99
CA ASP A 480 -15.20 26.41 16.90
C ASP A 480 -13.86 27.12 17.14
N PHE A 481 -13.82 28.38 16.74
CA PHE A 481 -12.66 29.26 16.84
C PHE A 481 -12.82 30.23 18.01
N SER A 482 -11.71 30.87 18.40
CA SER A 482 -11.68 31.78 19.54
C SER A 482 -12.73 32.91 19.46
N ASN A 483 -13.17 33.37 20.63
CA ASN A 483 -14.15 34.46 20.80
C ASN A 483 -15.54 34.22 20.17
N GLY A 484 -16.00 32.97 20.09
CA GLY A 484 -17.37 32.64 19.66
C GLY A 484 -17.60 32.73 18.15
N THR A 485 -16.53 32.75 17.36
CA THR A 485 -16.59 32.60 15.90
C THR A 485 -16.54 31.11 15.56
N SER A 486 -17.52 30.56 14.86
CA SER A 486 -17.35 29.24 14.22
C SER A 486 -16.80 29.43 12.80
N LEU A 487 -15.87 28.56 12.40
CA LEU A 487 -15.36 28.45 11.04
C LEU A 487 -15.95 27.22 10.36
N VAL A 488 -16.03 27.24 9.03
CA VAL A 488 -16.21 26.05 8.21
C VAL A 488 -14.97 25.92 7.36
N LEU A 489 -14.18 24.88 7.61
CA LEU A 489 -13.06 24.50 6.77
C LEU A 489 -13.59 23.59 5.68
N VAL A 490 -13.27 23.90 4.43
CA VAL A 490 -13.69 23.10 3.27
C VAL A 490 -12.45 22.54 2.62
N ASP A 491 -12.38 21.21 2.55
CA ASP A 491 -11.34 20.48 1.85
C ASP A 491 -11.84 20.04 0.48
N THR A 492 -10.95 20.02 -0.50
CA THR A 492 -11.29 19.80 -1.91
C THR A 492 -10.29 18.86 -2.58
N PRO A 493 -10.70 18.02 -3.55
CA PRO A 493 -9.77 17.22 -4.34
C PRO A 493 -8.68 18.09 -4.97
N GLY A 494 -7.43 17.67 -4.81
CA GLY A 494 -6.27 18.37 -5.34
C GLY A 494 -6.01 18.02 -6.80
N PHE A 495 -5.78 19.02 -7.65
CA PHE A 495 -5.28 18.79 -9.03
C PHE A 495 -3.97 17.98 -9.00
N ASP A 496 -3.74 17.13 -10.01
CA ASP A 496 -2.77 16.00 -9.99
C ASP A 496 -3.22 14.79 -9.13
N ASP A 497 -4.52 14.51 -9.11
CA ASP A 497 -5.13 13.36 -8.40
C ASP A 497 -4.80 12.01 -9.07
N THR A 498 -4.58 10.98 -8.26
CA THR A 498 -4.23 9.62 -8.69
C THR A 498 -5.36 8.93 -9.48
N GLU A 499 -6.62 9.19 -9.12
CA GLU A 499 -7.79 8.54 -9.71
C GLU A 499 -8.54 9.44 -10.71
N LYS A 500 -8.58 10.75 -10.45
CA LYS A 500 -9.48 11.69 -11.13
C LYS A 500 -8.74 12.59 -12.09
N SER A 501 -9.29 12.78 -13.29
CA SER A 501 -8.70 13.76 -14.22
C SER A 501 -8.86 15.18 -13.67
N ASP A 502 -7.92 16.08 -13.99
CA ASP A 502 -8.06 17.51 -13.65
C ASP A 502 -9.36 18.13 -14.19
N ARG A 503 -9.95 17.54 -15.23
CA ARG A 503 -11.28 17.88 -15.77
C ARG A 503 -12.39 17.57 -14.76
N GLU A 504 -12.34 16.42 -14.11
CA GLU A 504 -13.29 15.99 -13.07
C GLU A 504 -13.09 16.79 -11.78
N ILE A 505 -11.85 17.02 -11.37
CA ILE A 505 -11.52 17.86 -10.20
C ILE A 505 -12.03 19.30 -10.43
N LEU A 506 -11.75 19.87 -11.61
CA LEU A 506 -12.27 21.18 -12.00
C LEU A 506 -13.81 21.17 -11.99
N LYS A 507 -14.47 20.12 -12.47
CA LYS A 507 -15.94 19.96 -12.43
C LYS A 507 -16.48 19.94 -11.00
N ILE A 508 -15.87 19.16 -10.11
CA ILE A 508 -16.24 19.04 -8.69
C ILE A 508 -16.13 20.40 -7.99
N VAL A 509 -14.94 21.01 -8.04
CA VAL A 509 -14.67 22.30 -7.39
C VAL A 509 -15.53 23.42 -7.98
N ALA A 510 -15.67 23.48 -9.30
CA ALA A 510 -16.49 24.49 -9.97
C ALA A 510 -17.98 24.39 -9.61
N ASN A 511 -18.53 23.18 -9.55
CA ASN A 511 -19.92 22.96 -9.17
C ASN A 511 -20.16 23.37 -7.71
N TRP A 512 -19.31 22.95 -6.78
CA TRP A 512 -19.43 23.36 -5.37
C TRP A 512 -19.36 24.89 -5.22
N LEU A 513 -18.40 25.53 -5.88
CA LEU A 513 -18.27 27.00 -5.90
C LEU A 513 -19.50 27.70 -6.50
N ARG A 514 -20.13 27.12 -7.53
CA ARG A 514 -21.37 27.62 -8.13
C ARG A 514 -22.53 27.58 -7.13
N GLU A 515 -22.73 26.46 -6.44
CA GLU A 515 -23.79 26.32 -5.43
C GLU A 515 -23.61 27.31 -4.26
N VAL A 516 -22.38 27.42 -3.73
CA VAL A 516 -22.03 28.41 -2.68
C VAL A 516 -22.36 29.84 -3.11
N ARG A 517 -22.17 30.19 -4.38
CA ARG A 517 -22.48 31.53 -4.92
C ARG A 517 -23.97 31.77 -5.13
N GLN A 518 -24.74 30.71 -5.41
CA GLN A 518 -26.19 30.79 -5.59
C GLN A 518 -26.95 30.77 -4.25
N TYR A 519 -26.38 30.15 -3.22
CA TYR A 519 -26.95 30.06 -1.88
C TYR A 519 -27.37 31.41 -1.29
N GLN A 520 -28.57 31.43 -0.72
CA GLN A 520 -29.09 32.50 0.14
C GLN A 520 -29.77 31.88 1.36
N ASP A 521 -29.49 32.41 2.55
CA ASP A 521 -30.21 32.02 3.77
C ASP A 521 -31.67 32.52 3.77
N SER A 522 -32.44 32.16 4.79
CA SER A 522 -33.84 32.60 4.95
C SER A 522 -34.00 34.13 5.05
N ASN A 523 -32.92 34.87 5.36
CA ASN A 523 -32.86 36.32 5.44
C ASN A 523 -32.33 36.98 4.15
N ARG A 524 -32.04 36.19 3.10
CA ARG A 524 -31.41 36.57 1.83
C ARG A 524 -29.94 37.00 1.92
N ASN A 525 -29.25 36.63 2.99
CA ASN A 525 -27.79 36.75 3.07
C ASN A 525 -27.14 35.71 2.16
N LYS A 526 -26.16 36.12 1.36
CA LYS A 526 -25.34 35.18 0.57
C LYS A 526 -24.23 34.59 1.44
N LEU A 527 -23.85 33.35 1.15
CA LEU A 527 -22.63 32.77 1.70
C LEU A 527 -21.41 33.37 0.98
N GLU A 528 -20.39 33.75 1.74
CA GLU A 528 -19.16 34.37 1.21
C GLU A 528 -17.94 33.53 1.61
N ILE A 529 -17.04 33.29 0.64
CA ILE A 529 -15.78 32.59 0.89
C ILE A 529 -14.83 33.59 1.56
N SER A 530 -14.50 33.32 2.82
CA SER A 530 -13.67 34.22 3.63
C SER A 530 -12.24 34.33 3.10
N GLY A 531 -11.65 33.21 2.69
CA GLY A 531 -10.38 33.13 1.97
C GLY A 531 -10.06 31.70 1.53
N ILE A 532 -8.91 31.50 0.89
CA ILE A 532 -8.43 30.20 0.41
C ILE A 532 -6.99 29.98 0.88
N LEU A 533 -6.70 28.77 1.36
CA LEU A 533 -5.35 28.30 1.63
C LEU A 533 -4.85 27.51 0.41
N TYR A 534 -3.77 27.98 -0.22
CA TYR A 534 -3.07 27.21 -1.25
C TYR A 534 -1.89 26.49 -0.60
N LEU A 535 -1.94 25.16 -0.52
CA LEU A 535 -0.90 24.36 0.12
C LEU A 535 0.20 23.99 -0.88
N HIS A 536 1.46 24.07 -0.44
CA HIS A 536 2.63 23.66 -1.24
C HIS A 536 3.69 23.02 -0.32
N ARG A 537 4.36 21.95 -0.75
CA ARG A 537 5.38 21.30 0.10
C ARG A 537 6.70 22.07 -0.01
N ILE A 538 7.32 22.44 1.11
CA ILE A 538 8.61 23.15 1.07
C ILE A 538 9.77 22.27 0.55
N THR A 539 9.57 20.96 0.57
CA THR A 539 10.47 19.93 0.04
C THR A 539 10.48 19.82 -1.48
N ASP A 540 9.48 20.38 -2.19
CA ASP A 540 9.43 20.37 -3.66
C ASP A 540 10.54 21.26 -4.23
N ASN A 541 11.70 20.67 -4.56
CA ASN A 541 12.92 21.39 -4.95
C ASN A 541 12.87 22.04 -6.35
N ARG A 542 11.78 21.84 -7.12
CA ARG A 542 11.55 22.41 -8.45
C ARG A 542 10.10 22.87 -8.59
N MET A 543 9.88 24.01 -9.26
CA MET A 543 8.55 24.50 -9.65
C MET A 543 8.39 24.41 -11.18
N GLY A 544 8.26 23.17 -11.66
CA GLY A 544 8.05 22.83 -13.07
C GLY A 544 7.14 21.62 -13.19
N GLY A 545 6.60 21.36 -14.38
CA GLY A 545 5.57 20.31 -14.55
C GLY A 545 4.28 20.68 -13.82
N THR A 546 3.69 19.74 -13.09
CA THR A 546 2.33 19.90 -12.55
C THR A 546 2.16 21.01 -11.51
N PRO A 547 3.05 21.25 -10.53
CA PRO A 547 2.90 22.37 -9.60
C PRO A 547 2.75 23.74 -10.28
N LEU A 548 3.44 23.96 -11.40
CA LEU A 548 3.33 25.19 -12.19
C LEU A 548 2.01 25.26 -12.99
N LYS A 549 1.54 24.12 -13.50
CA LYS A 549 0.21 23.98 -14.13
C LYS A 549 -0.91 24.30 -13.14
N ASN A 550 -0.86 23.70 -11.96
CA ASN A 550 -1.86 23.86 -10.90
C ASN A 550 -1.90 25.31 -10.40
N LEU A 551 -0.74 25.96 -10.25
CA LEU A 551 -0.66 27.37 -9.89
C LEU A 551 -1.30 28.30 -10.94
N ARG A 552 -1.12 28.02 -12.24
CA ARG A 552 -1.76 28.79 -13.32
C ARG A 552 -3.28 28.63 -13.29
N LEU A 553 -3.77 27.39 -13.21
CA LEU A 553 -5.20 27.07 -13.15
C LEU A 553 -5.85 27.71 -11.91
N PHE A 554 -5.20 27.58 -10.75
CA PHE A 554 -5.62 28.20 -9.50
C PHE A 554 -5.77 29.73 -9.60
N ARG A 555 -4.81 30.42 -10.24
CA ARG A 555 -4.92 31.86 -10.48
C ARG A 555 -6.11 32.21 -11.36
N LYS A 556 -6.47 31.38 -12.35
CA LYS A 556 -7.69 31.60 -13.17
C LYS A 556 -8.98 31.34 -12.39
N LEU A 557 -8.99 30.39 -11.47
CA LEU A 557 -10.12 30.12 -10.57
C LEU A 557 -10.40 31.33 -9.67
N CYS A 558 -9.34 31.84 -9.01
CA CYS A 558 -9.46 32.96 -8.08
C CYS A 558 -9.80 34.28 -8.79
N GLY A 559 -9.04 34.60 -9.85
CA GLY A 559 -9.04 35.94 -10.42
C GLY A 559 -8.26 36.95 -9.57
N ASP A 560 -7.74 37.97 -10.26
CA ASP A 560 -6.88 38.99 -9.68
C ASP A 560 -7.55 39.76 -8.50
N ASP A 561 -8.86 40.03 -8.60
CA ASP A 561 -9.66 40.73 -7.57
C ASP A 561 -9.87 39.95 -6.25
N PHE A 562 -9.53 38.65 -6.18
CA PHE A 562 -9.68 37.81 -4.98
C PHE A 562 -8.32 37.42 -4.35
N LEU A 563 -7.19 37.68 -4.99
CA LEU A 563 -5.87 37.19 -4.54
C LEU A 563 -5.48 37.69 -3.15
N ASN A 564 -5.97 38.85 -2.71
CA ASN A 564 -5.78 39.35 -1.35
C ASN A 564 -6.48 38.52 -0.26
N ARG A 565 -7.30 37.52 -0.62
CA ARG A 565 -7.91 36.54 0.29
C ARG A 565 -7.29 35.15 0.16
N VAL A 566 -6.19 35.03 -0.59
CA VAL A 566 -5.41 33.80 -0.71
C VAL A 566 -4.22 33.85 0.23
N CYS A 567 -3.97 32.75 0.95
CA CYS A 567 -2.70 32.53 1.65
C CYS A 567 -1.97 31.33 1.05
N PHE A 568 -0.76 31.55 0.54
CA PHE A 568 0.15 30.49 0.13
C PHE A 568 0.84 29.91 1.38
N THR A 569 0.43 28.71 1.77
CA THR A 569 0.89 28.05 2.98
C THR A 569 1.86 26.94 2.62
N THR A 570 3.13 27.07 2.99
CA THR A 570 4.08 25.98 2.84
C THR A 570 3.99 24.98 3.98
N THR A 571 3.98 23.70 3.63
CA THR A 571 3.88 22.55 4.53
C THR A 571 5.20 21.77 4.53
N MET A 572 5.32 20.73 5.37
CA MET A 572 6.51 19.86 5.48
C MET A 572 7.79 20.58 5.95
N TRP A 573 7.65 21.59 6.81
CA TRP A 573 8.79 22.24 7.49
C TRP A 573 9.47 21.32 8.51
N ALA A 574 10.75 21.59 8.79
CA ALA A 574 11.53 20.87 9.80
C ALA A 574 10.92 20.96 11.20
N GLU A 575 11.09 19.90 12.00
CA GLU A 575 10.55 19.82 13.37
C GLU A 575 11.31 20.73 14.37
N SER A 576 12.50 21.23 14.02
CA SER A 576 13.23 22.21 14.84
C SER A 576 13.93 23.28 13.99
N GLU A 577 14.08 24.50 14.54
CA GLU A 577 14.77 25.61 13.85
C GLU A 577 16.29 25.43 13.75
N ASN A 578 16.85 24.43 14.47
CA ASN A 578 18.26 24.05 14.41
C ASN A 578 18.53 22.90 13.42
N ASP A 579 17.51 22.47 12.65
CA ASP A 579 17.68 21.48 11.59
C ASP A 579 18.58 22.02 10.47
N GLN A 580 19.51 21.18 10.00
CA GLN A 580 20.41 21.49 8.89
C GLN A 580 19.66 21.93 7.61
N TRP A 581 18.42 21.47 7.43
CA TRP A 581 17.57 21.79 6.28
C TRP A 581 16.75 23.08 6.44
N GLU A 582 16.56 23.63 7.64
CA GLU A 582 15.74 24.86 7.84
C GLU A 582 16.32 26.03 7.00
N ASN A 583 17.64 26.15 6.89
CA ASN A 583 18.28 27.14 6.01
C ASN A 583 18.01 26.92 4.51
N ALA A 584 17.84 25.68 4.07
CA ALA A 584 17.52 25.34 2.68
C ALA A 584 16.03 25.61 2.40
N PHE A 585 15.15 25.22 3.31
CA PHE A 585 13.71 25.49 3.24
C PHE A 585 13.39 26.98 3.30
N GLN A 586 14.11 27.77 4.11
CA GLN A 586 13.99 29.24 4.11
C GLN A 586 14.41 29.86 2.77
N LYS A 587 15.48 29.38 2.14
CA LYS A 587 15.86 29.81 0.78
C LYS A 587 14.79 29.43 -0.25
N ARG A 588 14.22 28.22 -0.14
CA ARG A 588 13.16 27.75 -1.03
C ARG A 588 11.87 28.57 -0.90
N GLN A 589 11.47 28.91 0.32
CA GLN A 589 10.36 29.83 0.60
C GLN A 589 10.59 31.19 -0.09
N ALA A 590 11.79 31.77 0.10
CA ALA A 590 12.13 33.06 -0.49
C ALA A 590 12.16 33.00 -2.04
N GLU A 591 12.58 31.89 -2.63
CA GLU A 591 12.51 31.67 -4.09
C GLU A 591 11.05 31.62 -4.57
N LEU A 592 10.18 30.85 -3.91
CA LEU A 592 8.76 30.75 -4.21
C LEU A 592 8.09 32.13 -4.16
N GLU A 593 8.35 32.89 -3.09
CA GLU A 593 7.87 34.26 -2.90
C GLU A 593 8.38 35.23 -3.97
N ALA A 594 9.67 35.19 -4.30
CA ALA A 594 10.30 36.15 -5.21
C ALA A 594 10.05 35.87 -6.70
N THR A 595 9.66 34.63 -7.07
CA THR A 595 9.55 34.22 -8.47
C THR A 595 8.14 33.74 -8.85
N PHE A 596 7.70 32.60 -8.31
CA PHE A 596 6.45 31.96 -8.70
C PHE A 596 5.20 32.64 -8.12
N TRP A 597 5.29 33.14 -6.88
CA TRP A 597 4.17 33.77 -6.17
C TRP A 597 4.19 35.29 -6.19
N ALA A 598 5.32 35.92 -6.57
CA ALA A 598 5.46 37.37 -6.65
C ALA A 598 4.29 38.10 -7.37
N PRO A 599 3.74 37.62 -8.51
CA PRO A 599 2.62 38.30 -9.18
C PRO A 599 1.28 38.24 -8.42
N MET A 600 1.18 37.39 -7.39
CA MET A 600 -0.03 37.21 -6.57
C MET A 600 0.15 37.85 -5.19
N ILE A 601 1.37 37.79 -4.62
CA ILE A 601 1.77 38.57 -3.44
C ILE A 601 1.66 40.08 -3.73
N ALA A 602 2.05 40.53 -4.92
CA ALA A 602 1.85 41.91 -5.39
C ALA A 602 0.38 42.35 -5.48
N GLN A 603 -0.56 41.39 -5.44
CA GLN A 603 -2.01 41.61 -5.42
C GLN A 603 -2.63 41.35 -4.02
N GLY A 604 -1.79 41.22 -3.00
CA GLY A 604 -2.18 41.12 -1.59
C GLY A 604 -2.24 39.70 -1.02
N ALA A 605 -1.89 38.66 -1.78
CA ALA A 605 -1.86 37.30 -1.23
C ALA A 605 -0.81 37.18 -0.11
N CYS A 606 -1.19 36.55 1.01
CA CYS A 606 -0.27 36.29 2.12
C CYS A 606 0.56 35.01 1.88
N THR A 607 1.67 34.88 2.60
CA THR A 607 2.47 33.65 2.65
C THR A 607 2.70 33.23 4.09
N ARG A 608 2.55 31.93 4.40
CA ARG A 608 2.72 31.38 5.75
C ARG A 608 3.37 30.00 5.74
N ARG A 609 3.84 29.58 6.92
CA ARG A 609 4.51 28.31 7.15
C ARG A 609 3.68 27.47 8.12
N PHE A 610 3.18 26.33 7.67
CA PHE A 610 2.57 25.34 8.55
C PHE A 610 3.65 24.39 9.07
N ARG A 611 3.98 24.51 10.36
CA ARG A 611 4.99 23.67 11.04
C ARG A 611 4.40 22.36 11.62
N GLY A 612 3.26 21.90 11.11
CA GLY A 612 2.61 20.67 11.59
C GLY A 612 1.97 20.78 12.99
N THR A 613 1.88 21.97 13.58
CA THR A 613 1.33 22.19 14.93
C THR A 613 -0.01 22.93 14.90
N GLN A 614 -0.88 22.61 15.86
CA GLN A 614 -2.16 23.31 16.05
C GLN A 614 -1.98 24.84 16.20
N ILE A 615 -0.90 25.28 16.85
CA ILE A 615 -0.57 26.70 17.01
C ILE A 615 -0.35 27.34 15.64
N SER A 616 0.53 26.78 14.81
CA SER A 616 0.79 27.33 13.46
C SER A 616 -0.46 27.31 12.56
N ALA A 617 -1.34 26.31 12.69
CA ALA A 617 -2.63 26.30 11.99
C ALA A 617 -3.56 27.44 12.45
N LEU A 618 -3.68 27.67 13.77
CA LEU A 618 -4.51 28.73 14.32
C LEU A 618 -4.00 30.14 13.94
N GLU A 619 -2.68 30.34 13.89
CA GLU A 619 -2.06 31.59 13.42
C GLU A 619 -2.40 31.90 11.95
N ILE A 620 -2.34 30.88 11.08
CA ILE A 620 -2.74 30.99 9.66
C ILE A 620 -4.23 31.34 9.54
N LEU A 621 -5.10 30.63 10.27
CA LEU A 621 -6.54 30.89 10.25
C LEU A 621 -6.87 32.29 10.78
N GLN A 622 -6.19 32.76 11.83
CA GLN A 622 -6.41 34.08 12.41
C GLN A 622 -6.15 35.21 11.40
N GLU A 623 -5.12 35.07 10.54
CA GLU A 623 -4.85 36.05 9.47
C GLU A 623 -5.90 36.01 8.36
N VAL A 624 -6.34 34.83 7.92
CA VAL A 624 -7.42 34.70 6.92
C VAL A 624 -8.71 35.34 7.45
N ILE A 625 -9.04 35.14 8.73
CA ILE A 625 -10.21 35.76 9.38
C ILE A 625 -10.04 37.28 9.49
N ALA A 626 -8.88 37.77 9.91
CA ALA A 626 -8.61 39.21 10.01
C ALA A 626 -8.74 39.90 8.64
N THR A 627 -8.26 39.24 7.58
CA THR A 627 -8.35 39.69 6.19
C THR A 627 -9.79 39.69 5.70
N ALA A 628 -10.58 38.65 6.02
CA ALA A 628 -12.00 38.58 5.71
C ALA A 628 -12.85 39.62 6.48
N ALA A 629 -12.39 40.03 7.67
CA ALA A 629 -13.05 41.00 8.53
C ALA A 629 -12.87 42.47 8.10
N ASP A 630 -11.89 42.80 7.24
CA ASP A 630 -11.80 44.14 6.63
C ASP A 630 -12.84 44.32 5.51
N ARG A 631 -14.11 44.44 5.92
CA ARG A 631 -15.34 44.42 5.08
C ARG A 631 -15.52 45.64 4.17
N LYS A 632 -14.50 46.03 3.40
CA LYS A 632 -14.56 47.19 2.48
C LYS A 632 -14.99 46.84 1.06
N ARG A 633 -14.90 45.57 0.64
CA ARG A 633 -15.41 45.08 -0.65
C ARG A 633 -15.95 43.65 -0.54
N HIS A 634 -17.07 43.41 -1.23
CA HIS A 634 -17.49 42.05 -1.59
C HIS A 634 -16.55 41.53 -2.68
N GLN A 635 -15.85 40.43 -2.41
CA GLN A 635 -14.89 39.83 -3.32
C GLN A 635 -15.35 38.43 -3.66
N ILE A 636 -15.31 38.10 -4.95
CA ILE A 636 -15.94 36.92 -5.53
C ILE A 636 -14.89 36.25 -6.40
N LEU A 637 -14.77 34.93 -6.32
CA LEU A 637 -13.89 34.18 -7.21
C LEU A 637 -14.32 34.38 -8.66
N GLU A 638 -13.37 34.56 -9.56
CA GLU A 638 -13.68 34.77 -10.98
C GLU A 638 -14.49 33.60 -11.56
N ILE A 639 -14.21 32.34 -11.16
CA ILE A 639 -15.05 31.21 -11.59
C ILE A 639 -16.50 31.31 -11.09
N GLN A 640 -16.75 31.81 -9.88
CA GLN A 640 -18.11 31.99 -9.36
C GLN A 640 -18.87 33.08 -10.14
N LYS A 641 -18.18 34.19 -10.44
CA LYS A 641 -18.68 35.27 -11.29
C LYS A 641 -18.95 34.79 -12.72
N GLU A 642 -18.06 33.96 -13.28
CA GLU A 642 -18.22 33.44 -14.63
C GLU A 642 -19.37 32.42 -14.74
N LEU A 643 -19.48 31.47 -13.81
CA LEU A 643 -20.53 30.44 -13.82
C LEU A 643 -21.91 30.97 -13.45
N VAL A 644 -22.00 31.86 -12.46
CA VAL A 644 -23.29 32.35 -11.94
C VAL A 644 -23.65 33.70 -12.55
N ASP A 645 -22.86 34.73 -12.26
CA ASP A 645 -23.22 36.12 -12.60
C ASP A 645 -23.18 36.39 -14.12
N LEU A 646 -22.31 35.69 -14.86
CA LEU A 646 -22.19 35.76 -16.33
C LEU A 646 -22.78 34.51 -17.04
N SER A 647 -23.31 33.54 -16.30
CA SER A 647 -23.95 32.32 -16.80
C SER A 647 -23.14 31.54 -17.86
N LYS A 648 -21.81 31.53 -17.74
CA LYS A 648 -20.93 30.74 -18.62
C LYS A 648 -20.97 29.26 -18.24
N ARG A 649 -20.89 28.36 -19.23
CA ARG A 649 -20.56 26.95 -19.00
C ARG A 649 -19.10 26.80 -18.57
N LEU A 650 -18.75 25.75 -17.83
CA LEU A 650 -17.41 25.58 -17.28
C LEU A 650 -16.28 25.64 -18.34
N PRO A 651 -16.37 24.99 -19.52
CA PRO A 651 -15.35 25.12 -20.57
C PRO A 651 -15.15 26.55 -21.10
N ALA A 652 -16.14 27.44 -20.97
CA ALA A 652 -16.06 28.83 -21.41
C ALA A 652 -15.47 29.80 -20.37
N THR A 653 -15.27 29.34 -19.13
CA THR A 653 -14.57 30.08 -18.06
C THR A 653 -13.08 30.23 -18.35
N ARG A 654 -12.39 31.15 -17.67
CA ARG A 654 -10.92 31.27 -17.76
C ARG A 654 -10.21 30.00 -17.29
N ALA A 655 -10.71 29.34 -16.25
CA ALA A 655 -10.14 28.11 -15.73
C ALA A 655 -10.34 26.93 -16.70
N GLY A 656 -11.54 26.79 -17.29
CA GLY A 656 -11.80 25.77 -18.32
C GLY A 656 -10.94 25.94 -19.57
N LYS A 657 -10.74 27.19 -20.01
CA LYS A 657 -9.85 27.51 -21.15
C LYS A 657 -8.37 27.24 -20.85
N GLU A 658 -7.90 27.57 -19.65
CA GLU A 658 -6.53 27.28 -19.23
C GLU A 658 -6.29 25.76 -19.21
N LEU A 659 -7.20 24.98 -18.61
CA LEU A 659 -7.11 23.52 -18.59
C LEU A 659 -7.12 22.92 -20.01
N HIS A 660 -8.00 23.40 -20.90
CA HIS A 660 -8.03 22.97 -22.29
C HIS A 660 -6.70 23.26 -23.02
N GLY A 661 -6.16 24.48 -22.89
CA GLY A 661 -4.87 24.83 -23.49
C GLY A 661 -3.68 24.03 -22.94
N ILE A 662 -3.71 23.67 -21.65
CA ILE A 662 -2.70 22.76 -21.06
C ILE A 662 -2.78 21.36 -21.70
N ILE A 663 -3.99 20.82 -21.88
CA ILE A 663 -4.19 19.51 -22.52
C ILE A 663 -3.76 19.54 -23.98
N GLU A 664 -4.05 20.64 -24.69
CA GLU A 664 -3.58 20.87 -26.07
C GLU A 664 -2.04 20.90 -26.15
N GLU A 665 -1.37 21.67 -25.28
CA GLU A 665 0.11 21.68 -25.19
C GLU A 665 0.70 20.29 -24.93
N MET A 666 0.05 19.46 -24.10
CA MET A 666 0.48 18.08 -23.83
C MET A 666 0.35 17.21 -25.08
N VAL A 667 -0.80 17.24 -25.76
CA VAL A 667 -1.07 16.46 -26.98
C VAL A 667 -0.10 16.81 -28.11
N VAL A 668 0.28 18.09 -28.24
CA VAL A 668 1.30 18.55 -29.20
C VAL A 668 2.67 17.95 -28.87
N LYS A 669 3.14 18.08 -27.61
CA LYS A 669 4.45 17.53 -27.17
C LYS A 669 4.52 16.01 -27.35
N GLN A 670 3.48 15.28 -26.96
CA GLN A 670 3.39 13.83 -27.16
C GLN A 670 3.38 13.45 -28.66
N THR A 671 2.76 14.26 -29.52
CA THR A 671 2.74 14.01 -30.97
C THR A 671 4.11 14.21 -31.61
N ASP A 672 4.85 15.26 -31.22
CA ASP A 672 6.24 15.48 -31.66
C ASP A 672 7.16 14.34 -31.22
N LEU A 673 7.02 13.86 -29.98
CA LEU A 673 7.81 12.75 -29.43
C LEU A 673 7.49 11.42 -30.14
N LEU A 674 6.21 11.11 -30.39
CA LEU A 674 5.79 9.97 -31.22
C LEU A 674 6.40 10.00 -32.63
N GLY A 675 6.55 11.19 -33.22
CA GLY A 675 7.19 11.35 -34.54
C GLY A 675 8.69 11.05 -34.51
N ARG A 676 9.38 11.38 -33.40
CA ARG A 676 10.81 11.06 -33.20
C ARG A 676 11.01 9.56 -33.01
N LEU A 677 10.27 8.93 -32.09
CA LEU A 677 10.33 7.49 -31.84
C LEU A 677 10.05 6.68 -33.13
N GLN A 678 9.07 7.09 -33.94
CA GLN A 678 8.81 6.46 -35.24
C GLN A 678 9.96 6.66 -36.25
N SER A 679 10.66 7.78 -36.21
CA SER A 679 11.85 8.00 -37.05
C SER A 679 13.02 7.13 -36.62
N GLU A 680 13.19 6.92 -35.32
CA GLU A 680 14.26 6.13 -34.69
C GLU A 680 14.04 4.61 -34.91
N MET A 681 12.80 4.14 -34.76
CA MET A 681 12.40 2.77 -35.14
C MET A 681 12.70 2.43 -36.60
N ASN A 682 12.56 3.40 -37.52
CA ASN A 682 12.85 3.21 -38.95
C ASN A 682 14.35 3.24 -39.28
N GLN A 683 15.21 3.59 -38.31
CA GLN A 683 16.66 3.71 -38.47
C GLN A 683 17.44 2.60 -37.74
N THR A 684 16.88 2.02 -36.67
CA THR A 684 17.50 0.89 -35.98
C THR A 684 17.26 -0.44 -36.73
N SER A 685 18.31 -1.27 -36.78
CA SER A 685 18.24 -2.67 -37.23
C SER A 685 18.36 -3.66 -36.07
N ASP A 686 18.45 -3.15 -34.83
CA ASP A 686 18.65 -3.95 -33.63
C ASP A 686 17.30 -4.48 -33.08
N PRO A 687 17.10 -5.81 -32.98
CA PRO A 687 15.84 -6.39 -32.51
C PRO A 687 15.51 -6.12 -31.03
N GLN A 688 16.46 -5.69 -30.21
CA GLN A 688 16.23 -5.35 -28.80
C GLN A 688 15.78 -3.89 -28.70
N VAL A 689 16.55 -2.95 -29.27
CA VAL A 689 16.17 -1.53 -29.35
C VAL A 689 14.82 -1.33 -30.05
N LEU A 690 14.53 -2.12 -31.10
CA LEU A 690 13.23 -2.06 -31.77
C LEU A 690 12.06 -2.48 -30.86
N ARG A 691 12.27 -3.41 -29.91
CA ARG A 691 11.23 -3.84 -28.95
C ARG A 691 11.00 -2.81 -27.84
N GLU A 692 12.06 -2.18 -27.36
CA GLU A 692 12.00 -1.07 -26.41
C GLU A 692 11.23 0.11 -27.03
N LEU A 693 11.62 0.56 -28.23
CA LEU A 693 10.95 1.63 -28.95
C LEU A 693 9.50 1.32 -29.31
N ILE A 694 9.15 0.06 -29.62
CA ILE A 694 7.75 -0.36 -29.83
C ILE A 694 6.92 -0.20 -28.55
N THR A 695 7.51 -0.49 -27.39
CA THR A 695 6.84 -0.41 -26.09
C THR A 695 6.59 1.05 -25.73
N GLU A 696 7.63 1.88 -25.72
CA GLU A 696 7.54 3.33 -25.47
C GLU A 696 6.56 4.02 -26.44
N LEU A 697 6.56 3.63 -27.72
CA LEU A 697 5.62 4.14 -28.71
C LEU A 697 4.16 3.77 -28.38
N ASN A 698 3.92 2.57 -27.86
CA ASN A 698 2.57 2.12 -27.51
C ASN A 698 2.06 2.81 -26.24
N ASP A 699 2.91 3.01 -25.23
CA ASP A 699 2.57 3.79 -24.03
C ASP A 699 2.25 5.25 -24.37
N LEU A 700 3.13 5.91 -25.10
CA LEU A 700 2.92 7.31 -25.51
C LEU A 700 1.70 7.46 -26.44
N ARG A 701 1.33 6.42 -27.20
CA ARG A 701 0.06 6.35 -27.94
C ARG A 701 -1.14 6.25 -26.99
N ARG A 702 -1.10 5.39 -25.97
CA ARG A 702 -2.16 5.23 -24.95
C ARG A 702 -2.42 6.54 -24.22
N GLU A 703 -1.36 7.18 -23.70
CA GLU A 703 -1.48 8.47 -23.00
C GLU A 703 -2.09 9.56 -23.90
N ARG A 704 -1.58 9.70 -25.13
CA ARG A 704 -2.09 10.70 -26.07
C ARG A 704 -3.56 10.43 -26.42
N GLU A 705 -3.96 9.16 -26.53
CA GLU A 705 -5.36 8.82 -26.78
C GLU A 705 -6.27 9.18 -25.58
N LYS A 706 -5.79 9.01 -24.33
CA LYS A 706 -6.47 9.48 -23.11
C LYS A 706 -6.61 11.00 -23.12
N ALA A 707 -5.53 11.75 -23.35
CA ALA A 707 -5.57 13.21 -23.46
C ALA A 707 -6.51 13.72 -24.57
N LEU A 708 -6.51 13.06 -25.74
CA LEU A 708 -7.44 13.35 -26.84
C LEU A 708 -8.90 12.98 -26.52
N LYS A 709 -9.15 11.99 -25.65
CA LYS A 709 -10.51 11.67 -25.16
C LYS A 709 -10.99 12.75 -24.18
N ASP A 710 -10.14 13.21 -23.26
CA ASP A 710 -10.48 14.30 -22.34
C ASP A 710 -10.67 15.65 -23.05
N MET A 711 -9.84 15.97 -24.05
CA MET A 711 -10.00 17.15 -24.90
C MET A 711 -11.35 17.12 -25.62
N ARG A 712 -11.69 16.01 -26.30
CA ARG A 712 -12.99 15.84 -26.96
C ARG A 712 -14.17 15.87 -25.98
N ARG A 713 -14.01 15.39 -24.74
CA ARG A 713 -15.03 15.51 -23.69
C ARG A 713 -15.22 16.96 -23.23
N LEU A 714 -14.15 17.76 -23.13
CA LEU A 714 -14.26 19.20 -22.88
C LEU A 714 -15.01 19.92 -24.03
N ASP A 715 -14.75 19.55 -25.28
CA ASP A 715 -15.44 20.11 -26.44
C ASP A 715 -16.94 19.73 -26.47
N LEU A 716 -17.27 18.46 -26.20
CA LEU A 716 -18.65 17.98 -26.08
C LEU A 716 -19.38 18.60 -24.88
N TRP A 717 -18.68 18.87 -23.78
CA TRP A 717 -19.28 19.58 -22.65
C TRP A 717 -19.55 21.06 -22.99
N ALA A 718 -18.75 21.67 -23.86
CA ALA A 718 -19.02 23.02 -24.36
C ALA A 718 -20.32 23.08 -25.20
N THR A 719 -20.65 22.03 -25.96
CA THR A 719 -21.92 21.96 -26.72
C THR A 719 -23.13 21.70 -25.81
N GLY A 720 -22.93 21.04 -24.66
CA GLY A 720 -23.88 21.00 -23.53
C GLY A 720 -24.86 19.83 -23.56
N MET A 721 -24.35 18.62 -23.80
CA MET A 721 -25.12 17.37 -23.88
C MET A 721 -25.04 16.50 -22.61
N GLU A 722 -24.42 16.96 -21.50
CA GLU A 722 -24.06 16.12 -20.34
C GLU A 722 -24.82 16.40 -19.02
N ASP A 723 -25.67 17.43 -18.93
CA ASP A 723 -26.05 18.05 -17.64
C ASP A 723 -27.27 17.44 -16.89
N GLU A 724 -27.65 16.17 -17.10
CA GLU A 724 -28.94 15.62 -16.61
C GLU A 724 -28.89 14.53 -15.51
N LEU A 725 -27.76 14.34 -14.80
CA LEU A 725 -27.55 13.15 -13.94
C LEU A 725 -27.06 13.37 -12.49
N TRP A 726 -27.06 14.60 -11.95
CA TRP A 726 -26.40 14.91 -10.66
C TRP A 726 -27.21 15.75 -9.65
N ALA A 727 -28.54 15.79 -9.77
CA ALA A 727 -29.39 16.57 -8.87
C ALA A 727 -29.61 15.94 -7.48
N GLU A 728 -29.40 14.63 -7.31
CA GLU A 728 -29.83 13.91 -6.10
C GLU A 728 -28.78 13.86 -4.97
N GLN A 729 -27.47 13.80 -5.30
CA GLN A 729 -26.43 13.70 -4.27
C GLN A 729 -26.12 15.02 -3.55
N VAL A 730 -26.38 16.17 -4.19
CA VAL A 730 -26.12 17.50 -3.60
C VAL A 730 -27.17 17.86 -2.53
N VAL A 731 -28.39 17.32 -2.63
CA VAL A 731 -29.46 17.56 -1.64
C VAL A 731 -29.13 16.96 -0.28
N ALA A 732 -28.54 15.76 -0.25
CA ALA A 732 -28.14 15.09 1.01
C ALA A 732 -27.09 15.91 1.80
N LEU A 733 -26.05 16.39 1.12
CA LEU A 733 -25.00 17.23 1.73
C LEU A 733 -25.58 18.57 2.24
N TYR A 734 -26.65 19.06 1.63
CA TYR A 734 -27.34 20.29 2.01
C TYR A 734 -28.19 20.13 3.28
N GLU A 735 -28.85 18.98 3.45
CA GLU A 735 -29.57 18.63 4.68
C GLU A 735 -28.61 18.45 5.87
N GLU A 736 -27.41 17.93 5.64
CA GLU A 736 -26.36 17.80 6.65
C GLU A 736 -25.87 19.18 7.14
N ILE A 737 -25.60 20.13 6.24
CA ILE A 737 -25.25 21.52 6.58
C ILE A 737 -26.39 22.23 7.33
N GLN A 738 -27.65 21.96 7.00
CA GLN A 738 -28.82 22.49 7.73
C GLN A 738 -28.86 21.95 9.17
N SER A 739 -28.59 20.66 9.38
CA SER A 739 -28.62 20.05 10.72
C SER A 739 -27.64 20.73 11.70
N ILE A 740 -26.46 21.11 11.20
CA ILE A 740 -25.38 21.76 11.97
C ILE A 740 -25.71 23.22 12.33
N ALA A 741 -26.67 23.86 11.66
CA ALA A 741 -27.03 25.25 11.88
C ALA A 741 -28.11 25.47 12.97
N VAL A 742 -28.85 24.43 13.35
CA VAL A 742 -30.05 24.55 14.22
C VAL A 742 -29.73 24.41 15.71
N ASP A 743 -28.66 23.69 16.08
CA ASP A 743 -28.32 23.44 17.48
C ASP A 743 -27.69 24.66 18.18
N THR A 744 -28.56 25.49 18.77
CA THR A 744 -28.20 26.64 19.62
C THR A 744 -28.66 26.49 21.07
N ASN A 745 -29.09 25.29 21.49
CA ASN A 745 -29.52 25.01 22.87
C ASN A 745 -29.20 23.58 23.33
N PHE A 746 -27.95 23.29 23.72
CA PHE A 746 -27.72 22.42 24.88
C PHE A 746 -26.38 22.72 25.57
N ILE A 747 -26.41 22.80 26.91
CA ILE A 747 -25.28 23.14 27.77
C ILE A 747 -24.80 21.89 28.51
N GLN A 748 -23.54 21.49 28.28
CA GLN A 748 -22.70 20.65 29.17
C GLN A 748 -23.10 19.15 29.37
N PRO A 749 -22.26 18.32 30.03
CA PRO A 749 -20.84 18.09 29.69
C PRO A 749 -20.46 16.59 29.78
N ASN A 750 -19.74 16.02 28.81
CA ASN A 750 -18.88 14.86 29.08
C ASN A 750 -17.86 14.63 27.98
N ILE A 751 -16.60 14.96 28.28
CA ILE A 751 -15.44 14.62 27.46
C ILE A 751 -15.01 13.19 27.82
N ARG A 752 -14.89 12.33 26.81
CA ARG A 752 -13.91 11.24 26.82
C ARG A 752 -13.26 11.17 25.44
N PHE A 753 -11.96 11.43 25.40
CA PHE A 753 -11.14 11.25 24.22
C PHE A 753 -10.95 9.75 23.92
N LEU A 754 -10.97 9.43 22.64
CA LEU A 754 -10.04 8.51 21.99
C LEU A 754 -9.27 9.35 20.96
#